data_AF-A0A3M7MTQ4-F1
#
_entry.id   AF-A0A3M7MTQ4-F1
#
_cell.length_a   1.000
_cell.length_b   1.000
_cell.length_c   1.000
_cell.angle_alpha   90.00
_cell.angle_beta   90.00
_cell.angle_gamma   90.00
#
_symmetry.space_group_name_H-M   'P 1'
#
loop_
_entity.id
_entity.type
_entity.pdbx_description
1 polymer ?
#
loop_
_entity_poly.entity_id
_entity_poly.type
_entity_poly.pdbx_seq_one_letter_code
_entity_poly.pdbx_strand_id
1 'polypeptide(L)'
;MMVTAVLGLEVAAKFARSERDFPMVLGRESSNVQALYDEQGFSSLGYYGFGDFPRASAREALRCMANALLLIPQTQNYFADLGFLAKAAQGLELQDNEDEFLLSRILFLMTYNKPASFEETADKFHLCDSILRHIHRHASDVQTLDTDPTAAAALSETLKLVFNVIHGFPKYAAQLAPAVPSLLKTVALSKTPSPPLQPPLTWKLNALASVDFPTSTESDKIEASLGSDLSSALEKLIAVLDESLKVYKASQLDTEAIPLLTTLQKINAAAGEGLANIPEAVSSLLFELSDKDAASYIQSVGYGYAAGYLMTHNIPVPQGTQQYASDTASVPINPVTGQRLDREPELPFPNMTEEEKEREAERLFVLFERLKATGVVDVQNPIMASLAAFLGLTAGAANKAPNYLIWNFVYAFALLSSRAPKILLKLDHNVAPREDLAKYGEAAVKSGKITADQLAFLKRNEAAHANRVEHFALFAASTVLAVSAGVPNEVVNRAGLAYSLFSLAFGAVYLLVTNPALSYLRMSFSSSSCWMSMVSHTPPVMNGVNGVNGVNGLSKVNGHARKDSSPMAPAFMVSAPGKVIVFGEHAVVHGKAAMAAAISLRSYLLVTTRSKSHRTIRLVFPDVGLDHTWNIDELPWAVFEQTKKPKYYDLVTDLDNTVFDALKPFADQVSPTAAPDLRKVHQNASMSFLYLFLCLGSPFSNACVYTLRSTLPVGAGLGSSASICVCISAALLKQIHVLAGPHPDQPVEEVEVQLDRINKWAFVGELCIHGNPSGVDNTVATRGKAVLFKRQDYSKPPKVTPVNHFPELPLLLVNTRQSRSTATEVAKVAAMKRKYPDVTEQALNSIDRVTMSAYNLIKSDAFDPEDDENIEHLGDLFRVNHGMLVSLNVSHPKLERIRELVDYADIGWTKLTGAGGGGCAITLLKSHVDPKILSQLQKKFEDEGFEEYRTTLGGDGVGILYPAVLHNGSNEKGGDEIDQQKFLNAKCEQDIERLVGVGVTERRPEWKFWSSSV
;
A
#
# COMPACT_ATOMS: atom_id res chain seq x y z
N MET A 1 -9.01 -52.14 24.53
CA MET A 1 -8.75 -50.91 23.74
C MET A 1 -9.08 -51.09 22.27
N MET A 2 -8.50 -52.06 21.54
CA MET A 2 -8.94 -52.38 20.15
C MET A 2 -10.40 -52.90 20.07
N VAL A 3 -10.80 -53.76 21.01
CA VAL A 3 -12.19 -54.24 21.15
C VAL A 3 -13.17 -53.11 21.55
N THR A 4 -12.66 -52.03 22.15
CA THR A 4 -13.46 -50.87 22.60
C THR A 4 -13.75 -49.91 21.43
N ALA A 5 -12.83 -49.78 20.47
CA ALA A 5 -13.05 -49.05 19.23
C ALA A 5 -13.98 -49.80 18.25
N VAL A 6 -13.87 -51.13 18.21
CA VAL A 6 -14.76 -52.00 17.41
C VAL A 6 -16.18 -52.06 18.02
N LEU A 7 -16.32 -52.12 19.35
CA LEU A 7 -17.62 -51.93 20.02
C LEU A 7 -18.18 -50.52 19.80
N GLY A 8 -17.33 -49.48 19.71
CA GLY A 8 -17.78 -48.12 19.38
C GLY A 8 -18.36 -48.01 17.96
N LEU A 9 -17.77 -48.70 16.99
CA LEU A 9 -18.24 -48.73 15.59
C LEU A 9 -19.46 -49.66 15.39
N GLU A 10 -19.54 -50.80 16.08
CA GLU A 10 -20.73 -51.67 16.08
C GLU A 10 -21.91 -51.08 16.86
N VAL A 11 -21.65 -50.38 17.97
CA VAL A 11 -22.68 -49.63 18.71
C VAL A 11 -23.13 -48.42 17.90
N ALA A 12 -22.23 -47.70 17.19
CA ALA A 12 -22.60 -46.65 16.25
C ALA A 12 -23.44 -47.17 15.08
N ALA A 13 -23.12 -48.36 14.53
CA ALA A 13 -23.91 -48.98 13.46
C ALA A 13 -25.29 -49.49 13.95
N LYS A 14 -25.42 -49.91 15.22
CA LYS A 14 -26.71 -50.28 15.84
C LYS A 14 -27.55 -49.07 16.25
N PHE A 15 -26.93 -47.96 16.66
CA PHE A 15 -27.60 -46.68 16.96
C PHE A 15 -27.89 -45.83 15.71
N ALA A 16 -27.27 -46.12 14.55
CA ALA A 16 -27.54 -45.45 13.28
C ALA A 16 -28.96 -45.71 12.71
N ARG A 17 -29.80 -46.50 13.39
CA ARG A 17 -31.25 -46.55 13.13
C ARG A 17 -32.04 -45.46 13.86
N SER A 18 -31.46 -44.76 14.85
CA SER A 18 -32.23 -43.84 15.71
C SER A 18 -31.81 -42.37 15.69
N GLU A 19 -30.65 -41.96 15.18
CA GLU A 19 -30.34 -40.51 15.05
C GLU A 19 -29.18 -40.29 14.07
N ARG A 20 -29.29 -39.24 13.23
CA ARG A 20 -28.57 -39.11 11.95
C ARG A 20 -27.21 -38.38 12.01
N ASP A 21 -26.70 -37.97 13.18
CA ASP A 21 -25.62 -36.95 13.24
C ASP A 21 -24.37 -37.28 14.11
N PHE A 22 -24.24 -38.47 14.71
CA PHE A 22 -23.22 -38.66 15.75
C PHE A 22 -21.74 -38.79 15.31
N PRO A 23 -21.37 -39.41 14.16
CA PRO A 23 -19.97 -39.47 13.71
C PRO A 23 -19.42 -38.11 13.21
N MET A 24 -20.31 -37.18 12.83
CA MET A 24 -19.95 -35.84 12.34
C MET A 24 -19.46 -34.89 13.43
N VAL A 25 -19.81 -35.13 14.70
CA VAL A 25 -19.56 -34.20 15.81
C VAL A 25 -18.13 -34.33 16.34
N LEU A 26 -17.54 -35.52 16.33
CA LEU A 26 -16.20 -35.73 16.88
C LEU A 26 -15.09 -35.24 15.94
N GLY A 27 -15.29 -35.21 14.62
CA GLY A 27 -14.28 -34.81 13.63
C GLY A 27 -14.10 -33.29 13.40
N ARG A 28 -14.78 -32.43 14.16
CA ARG A 28 -14.76 -30.96 13.98
C ARG A 28 -13.76 -30.21 14.87
N GLU A 29 -13.30 -30.81 15.97
CA GLU A 29 -12.35 -30.20 16.91
C GLU A 29 -11.03 -30.96 16.94
N SER A 30 -9.91 -30.26 16.70
CA SER A 30 -8.58 -30.88 16.55
C SER A 30 -8.02 -31.52 17.82
N SER A 31 -8.54 -31.16 19.00
CA SER A 31 -7.98 -31.55 20.31
C SER A 31 -8.37 -32.95 20.79
N ASN A 32 -9.46 -33.55 20.27
CA ASN A 32 -9.96 -34.85 20.73
C ASN A 32 -9.70 -36.02 19.75
N VAL A 33 -9.14 -35.74 18.57
CA VAL A 33 -9.07 -36.70 17.44
C VAL A 33 -7.64 -36.93 16.96
N GLN A 34 -6.64 -36.36 17.65
CA GLN A 34 -5.24 -36.41 17.22
C GLN A 34 -4.68 -37.84 17.11
N ALA A 35 -5.23 -38.79 17.88
CA ALA A 35 -4.91 -40.22 17.80
C ALA A 35 -5.65 -40.98 16.68
N LEU A 36 -6.69 -40.40 16.06
CA LEU A 36 -7.37 -40.99 14.89
C LEU A 36 -6.71 -40.54 13.58
N TYR A 37 -6.00 -39.41 13.61
CA TYR A 37 -5.35 -38.78 12.45
C TYR A 37 -3.82 -38.86 12.48
N ASP A 38 -3.25 -39.65 13.39
CA ASP A 38 -1.88 -40.13 13.27
C ASP A 38 -1.79 -41.22 12.18
N GLU A 39 -0.57 -41.62 11.82
CA GLU A 39 -0.34 -42.58 10.73
C GLU A 39 -1.09 -43.92 10.94
N GLN A 40 -1.23 -44.39 12.19
CA GLN A 40 -1.90 -45.66 12.51
C GLN A 40 -3.43 -45.54 12.46
N GLY A 41 -3.98 -44.44 12.97
CA GLY A 41 -5.41 -44.12 12.88
C GLY A 41 -5.83 -43.90 11.43
N PHE A 42 -5.01 -43.19 10.66
CA PHE A 42 -5.26 -42.93 9.24
C PHE A 42 -5.14 -44.20 8.37
N SER A 43 -4.20 -45.10 8.70
CA SER A 43 -4.13 -46.45 8.12
C SER A 43 -5.38 -47.27 8.42
N SER A 44 -5.90 -47.19 9.66
CA SER A 44 -7.14 -47.87 10.05
C SER A 44 -8.36 -47.32 9.29
N LEU A 45 -8.46 -46.01 9.12
CA LEU A 45 -9.51 -45.38 8.30
C LEU A 45 -9.42 -45.85 6.85
N GLY A 46 -8.21 -45.93 6.27
CA GLY A 46 -8.02 -46.45 4.92
C GLY A 46 -8.34 -47.93 4.77
N TYR A 47 -8.14 -48.74 5.82
CA TYR A 47 -8.57 -50.14 5.84
C TYR A 47 -10.10 -50.28 5.77
N TYR A 48 -10.85 -49.44 6.50
CA TYR A 48 -12.31 -49.44 6.42
C TYR A 48 -12.85 -48.78 5.14
N GLY A 49 -12.21 -47.71 4.66
CA GLY A 49 -12.65 -46.94 3.50
C GLY A 49 -12.37 -47.60 2.16
N PHE A 50 -11.27 -48.35 2.04
CA PHE A 50 -10.85 -49.02 0.80
C PHE A 50 -10.74 -50.55 0.93
N GLY A 51 -11.22 -51.14 2.02
CA GLY A 51 -11.26 -52.58 2.24
C GLY A 51 -12.65 -53.19 1.96
N ASP A 52 -12.77 -54.50 2.13
CA ASP A 52 -14.00 -55.27 1.90
C ASP A 52 -15.01 -55.11 3.05
N PHE A 53 -15.58 -53.91 3.18
CA PHE A 53 -16.57 -53.57 4.20
C PHE A 53 -17.92 -53.16 3.58
N PRO A 54 -19.02 -53.19 4.35
CA PRO A 54 -20.30 -52.66 3.89
C PRO A 54 -20.15 -51.21 3.41
N ARG A 55 -20.76 -50.88 2.25
CA ARG A 55 -20.62 -49.55 1.63
C ARG A 55 -20.92 -48.39 2.57
N ALA A 56 -21.91 -48.53 3.46
CA ALA A 56 -22.23 -47.51 4.46
C ALA A 56 -21.04 -47.22 5.38
N SER A 57 -20.35 -48.26 5.86
CA SER A 57 -19.16 -48.12 6.73
C SER A 57 -17.95 -47.57 5.97
N ALA A 58 -17.76 -48.01 4.71
CA ALA A 58 -16.68 -47.52 3.87
C ALA A 58 -16.84 -46.02 3.57
N ARG A 59 -18.07 -45.56 3.25
CA ARG A 59 -18.37 -44.15 2.98
C ARG A 59 -18.16 -43.26 4.21
N GLU A 60 -18.54 -43.71 5.40
CA GLU A 60 -18.26 -42.98 6.64
C GLU A 60 -16.75 -42.84 6.89
N ALA A 61 -15.98 -43.89 6.63
CA ALA A 61 -14.52 -43.82 6.73
C ALA A 61 -13.92 -42.83 5.72
N LEU A 62 -14.36 -42.85 4.46
CA LEU A 62 -13.93 -41.90 3.43
C LEU A 62 -14.32 -40.44 3.78
N ARG A 63 -15.51 -40.20 4.36
CA ARG A 63 -15.90 -38.89 4.89
C ARG A 63 -14.94 -38.40 5.98
N CYS A 64 -14.59 -39.28 6.91
CA CYS A 64 -13.61 -38.97 7.97
C CYS A 64 -12.23 -38.64 7.39
N MET A 65 -11.79 -39.37 6.37
CA MET A 65 -10.52 -39.10 5.67
C MET A 65 -10.56 -37.76 4.93
N ALA A 66 -11.63 -37.44 4.21
CA ALA A 66 -11.76 -36.15 3.51
C ALA A 66 -11.71 -34.95 4.48
N ASN A 67 -12.35 -35.05 5.64
CA ASN A 67 -12.28 -34.02 6.68
C ASN A 67 -10.84 -33.88 7.24
N ALA A 68 -10.15 -35.00 7.48
CA ALA A 68 -8.77 -34.99 7.96
C ALA A 68 -7.81 -34.34 6.96
N LEU A 69 -7.94 -34.66 5.67
CA LEU A 69 -7.13 -34.10 4.58
C LEU A 69 -7.31 -32.59 4.41
N LEU A 70 -8.49 -32.07 4.76
CA LEU A 70 -8.78 -30.63 4.75
C LEU A 70 -8.22 -29.91 5.98
N LEU A 71 -8.33 -30.52 7.16
CA LEU A 71 -8.02 -29.87 8.44
C LEU A 71 -6.54 -30.01 8.84
N ILE A 72 -5.87 -31.11 8.46
CA ILE A 72 -4.53 -31.47 8.92
C ILE A 72 -3.63 -31.76 7.71
N PRO A 73 -2.76 -30.81 7.30
CA PRO A 73 -1.92 -30.96 6.11
C PRO A 73 -1.02 -32.21 6.10
N GLN A 74 -0.56 -32.66 7.28
CA GLN A 74 0.29 -33.86 7.42
C GLN A 74 -0.40 -35.14 6.93
N THR A 75 -1.73 -35.22 7.03
CA THR A 75 -2.50 -36.41 6.61
C THR A 75 -2.46 -36.62 5.10
N GLN A 76 -2.19 -35.57 4.31
CA GLN A 76 -2.00 -35.69 2.86
C GLN A 76 -0.74 -36.50 2.54
N ASN A 77 0.34 -36.32 3.31
CA ASN A 77 1.55 -37.13 3.15
C ASN A 77 1.27 -38.59 3.53
N TYR A 78 0.61 -38.84 4.66
CA TYR A 78 0.22 -40.20 5.05
C TYR A 78 -0.67 -40.89 4.01
N PHE A 79 -1.61 -40.16 3.41
CA PHE A 79 -2.48 -40.69 2.35
C PHE A 79 -1.70 -41.13 1.10
N ALA A 80 -0.66 -40.36 0.73
CA ALA A 80 0.23 -40.69 -0.36
C ALA A 80 1.16 -41.88 -0.01
N ASP A 81 1.81 -41.84 1.16
CA ASP A 81 2.78 -42.84 1.62
C ASP A 81 2.15 -44.23 1.84
N LEU A 82 0.90 -44.27 2.32
CA LEU A 82 0.13 -45.51 2.51
C LEU A 82 -0.46 -46.07 1.21
N GLY A 83 -0.26 -45.40 0.07
CA GLY A 83 -0.71 -45.86 -1.25
C GLY A 83 -2.22 -45.74 -1.49
N PHE A 84 -2.94 -44.94 -0.70
CA PHE A 84 -4.39 -44.76 -0.85
C PHE A 84 -4.77 -43.92 -2.06
N LEU A 85 -3.83 -43.13 -2.61
CA LEU A 85 -4.06 -42.36 -3.84
C LEU A 85 -4.43 -43.23 -5.03
N ALA A 86 -3.75 -44.37 -5.20
CA ALA A 86 -4.05 -45.36 -6.23
C ALA A 86 -5.46 -45.94 -6.05
N LYS A 87 -5.83 -46.26 -4.82
CA LYS A 87 -7.16 -46.82 -4.50
C LYS A 87 -8.28 -45.80 -4.72
N ALA A 88 -8.03 -44.52 -4.43
CA ALA A 88 -8.99 -43.45 -4.68
C ALA A 88 -9.20 -43.20 -6.19
N ALA A 89 -8.12 -43.18 -6.97
CA ALA A 89 -8.20 -43.04 -8.42
C ALA A 89 -8.94 -44.22 -9.07
N GLN A 90 -8.65 -45.45 -8.63
CA GLN A 90 -9.35 -46.66 -9.09
C GLN A 90 -10.82 -46.68 -8.65
N GLY A 91 -11.12 -46.26 -7.42
CA GLY A 91 -12.49 -46.23 -6.91
C GLY A 91 -13.42 -45.30 -7.70
N LEU A 92 -12.85 -44.26 -8.35
CA LEU A 92 -13.58 -43.35 -9.24
C LEU A 92 -14.01 -44.03 -10.55
N GLU A 93 -13.72 -45.31 -10.76
CA GLU A 93 -14.31 -46.08 -11.86
C GLU A 93 -15.79 -46.44 -11.59
N LEU A 94 -16.21 -46.43 -10.32
CA LEU A 94 -17.55 -46.83 -9.90
C LEU A 94 -18.61 -45.78 -10.28
N GLN A 95 -19.76 -46.24 -10.78
CA GLN A 95 -20.87 -45.37 -11.22
C GLN A 95 -21.89 -45.07 -10.11
N ASP A 96 -21.42 -44.70 -8.91
CA ASP A 96 -22.27 -44.32 -7.78
C ASP A 96 -22.03 -42.85 -7.38
N ASN A 97 -23.10 -42.08 -7.15
CA ASN A 97 -23.01 -40.64 -6.89
C ASN A 97 -22.34 -40.33 -5.53
N GLU A 98 -22.56 -41.13 -4.48
CA GLU A 98 -21.94 -40.88 -3.18
C GLU A 98 -20.46 -41.23 -3.19
N ASP A 99 -20.09 -42.33 -3.86
CA ASP A 99 -18.69 -42.73 -3.99
C ASP A 99 -17.92 -41.73 -4.89
N GLU A 100 -18.53 -41.28 -6.00
CA GLU A 100 -17.98 -40.19 -6.83
C GLU A 100 -17.73 -38.93 -5.99
N PHE A 101 -18.73 -38.48 -5.23
CA PHE A 101 -18.60 -37.28 -4.40
C PHE A 101 -17.41 -37.36 -3.43
N LEU A 102 -17.30 -38.48 -2.69
CA LEU A 102 -16.26 -38.65 -1.68
C LEU A 102 -14.87 -38.79 -2.30
N LEU A 103 -14.74 -39.56 -3.39
CA LEU A 103 -13.46 -39.80 -4.04
C LEU A 103 -12.98 -38.57 -4.82
N SER A 104 -13.87 -37.88 -5.54
CA SER A 104 -13.55 -36.60 -6.20
C SER A 104 -13.10 -35.55 -5.17
N ARG A 105 -13.74 -35.49 -4.00
CA ARG A 105 -13.35 -34.60 -2.89
C ARG A 105 -11.95 -34.93 -2.35
N ILE A 106 -11.67 -36.21 -2.10
CA ILE A 106 -10.37 -36.67 -1.60
C ILE A 106 -9.27 -36.34 -2.62
N LEU A 107 -9.48 -36.69 -3.88
CA LEU A 107 -8.52 -36.41 -4.96
C LEU A 107 -8.31 -34.90 -5.13
N PHE A 108 -9.37 -34.09 -5.04
CA PHE A 108 -9.28 -32.64 -5.07
C PHE A 108 -8.39 -32.10 -3.94
N LEU A 109 -8.56 -32.60 -2.71
CA LEU A 109 -7.73 -32.20 -1.58
C LEU A 109 -6.25 -32.58 -1.78
N MET A 110 -5.99 -33.71 -2.44
CA MET A 110 -4.63 -34.16 -2.76
C MET A 110 -3.94 -33.30 -3.83
N THR A 111 -4.68 -32.51 -4.62
CA THR A 111 -4.08 -31.60 -5.62
C THR A 111 -3.41 -30.36 -5.00
N TYR A 112 -3.72 -30.00 -3.75
CA TYR A 112 -3.18 -28.77 -3.12
C TYR A 112 -1.69 -28.87 -2.78
N ASN A 113 -1.24 -30.01 -2.26
CA ASN A 113 0.15 -30.22 -1.82
C ASN A 113 1.00 -30.97 -2.88
N LYS A 114 0.41 -31.32 -4.03
CA LYS A 114 1.05 -31.94 -5.20
C LYS A 114 2.09 -33.03 -4.84
N PRO A 115 1.68 -34.16 -4.23
CA PRO A 115 2.62 -35.22 -3.91
C PRO A 115 3.27 -35.74 -5.20
N ALA A 116 4.56 -36.09 -5.13
CA ALA A 116 5.35 -36.50 -6.30
C ALA A 116 4.74 -37.69 -7.06
N SER A 117 3.97 -38.53 -6.39
CA SER A 117 3.28 -39.70 -6.96
C SER A 117 1.94 -39.40 -7.63
N PHE A 118 1.39 -38.17 -7.54
CA PHE A 118 0.06 -37.85 -8.06
C PHE A 118 -0.02 -38.02 -9.57
N GLU A 119 0.93 -37.44 -10.30
CA GLU A 119 0.97 -37.47 -11.77
C GLU A 119 1.14 -38.91 -12.29
N GLU A 120 2.06 -39.68 -11.69
CA GLU A 120 2.26 -41.11 -12.02
C GLU A 120 0.99 -41.93 -11.76
N THR A 121 0.31 -41.68 -10.63
CA THR A 121 -0.91 -42.40 -10.26
C THR A 121 -2.09 -42.01 -11.17
N ALA A 122 -2.24 -40.72 -11.47
CA ALA A 122 -3.29 -40.22 -12.35
C ALA A 122 -3.16 -40.82 -13.77
N ASP A 123 -1.93 -40.90 -14.30
CA ASP A 123 -1.67 -41.50 -15.61
C ASP A 123 -1.91 -43.02 -15.58
N LYS A 124 -1.41 -43.71 -14.54
CA LYS A 124 -1.52 -45.18 -14.40
C LYS A 124 -2.96 -45.67 -14.25
N PHE A 125 -3.79 -44.92 -13.55
CA PHE A 125 -5.19 -45.27 -13.27
C PHE A 125 -6.18 -44.50 -14.15
N HIS A 126 -5.71 -43.91 -15.25
CA HIS A 126 -6.58 -43.27 -16.25
C HIS A 126 -7.58 -42.27 -15.64
N LEU A 127 -7.11 -41.42 -14.72
CA LEU A 127 -7.98 -40.53 -13.94
C LEU A 127 -8.81 -39.61 -14.83
N CYS A 128 -8.22 -39.07 -15.90
CA CYS A 128 -8.93 -38.24 -16.88
C CYS A 128 -10.09 -38.99 -17.54
N ASP A 129 -9.92 -40.28 -17.87
CA ASP A 129 -10.98 -41.10 -18.48
C ASP A 129 -12.13 -41.36 -17.49
N SER A 130 -11.82 -41.55 -16.21
CA SER A 130 -12.83 -41.61 -15.14
C SER A 130 -13.61 -40.31 -15.04
N ILE A 131 -12.91 -39.16 -14.96
CA ILE A 131 -13.53 -37.83 -14.91
C ILE A 131 -14.44 -37.59 -16.12
N LEU A 132 -13.97 -37.89 -17.33
CA LEU A 132 -14.75 -37.77 -18.56
C LEU A 132 -16.03 -38.63 -18.51
N ARG A 133 -15.91 -39.89 -18.08
CA ARG A 133 -17.08 -40.78 -17.91
C ARG A 133 -18.12 -40.21 -16.95
N HIS A 134 -17.71 -39.62 -15.82
CA HIS A 134 -18.64 -39.00 -14.88
C HIS A 134 -19.32 -37.76 -15.48
N ILE A 135 -18.57 -36.86 -16.13
CA ILE A 135 -19.14 -35.67 -16.77
C ILE A 135 -20.13 -36.06 -17.88
N HIS A 136 -19.79 -37.04 -18.73
CA HIS A 136 -20.68 -37.55 -19.78
C HIS A 136 -21.95 -38.21 -19.23
N ARG A 137 -21.85 -38.93 -18.11
CA ARG A 137 -23.01 -39.53 -17.43
C ARG A 137 -23.96 -38.46 -16.90
N HIS A 138 -23.43 -37.47 -16.18
CA HIS A 138 -24.23 -36.34 -15.67
C HIS A 138 -24.84 -35.49 -16.80
N ALA A 139 -24.15 -35.34 -17.93
CA ALA A 139 -24.65 -34.63 -19.11
C ALA A 139 -25.68 -35.43 -19.94
N SER A 140 -25.68 -36.76 -19.82
CA SER A 140 -26.69 -37.62 -20.44
C SER A 140 -28.02 -37.57 -19.66
N ASP A 141 -27.95 -37.37 -18.35
CA ASP A 141 -29.11 -37.36 -17.45
C ASP A 141 -29.25 -36.04 -16.68
N VAL A 142 -29.29 -34.91 -17.41
CA VAL A 142 -29.32 -33.58 -16.78
C VAL A 142 -30.58 -33.34 -15.94
N GLN A 143 -31.67 -34.07 -16.20
CA GLN A 143 -32.90 -33.99 -15.40
C GLN A 143 -32.71 -34.50 -13.96
N THR A 144 -31.81 -35.48 -13.75
CA THR A 144 -31.47 -35.94 -12.41
C THR A 144 -30.68 -34.92 -11.60
N LEU A 145 -29.93 -34.02 -12.24
CA LEU A 145 -29.16 -32.97 -11.54
C LEU A 145 -30.07 -31.96 -10.81
N ASP A 146 -31.30 -31.77 -11.29
CA ASP A 146 -32.28 -30.89 -10.64
C ASP A 146 -33.11 -31.60 -9.55
N THR A 147 -33.13 -32.94 -9.52
CA THR A 147 -34.00 -33.74 -8.65
C THR A 147 -33.25 -34.55 -7.59
N ASP A 148 -32.00 -34.94 -7.84
CA ASP A 148 -31.10 -35.62 -6.90
C ASP A 148 -29.96 -34.69 -6.45
N PRO A 149 -30.02 -34.14 -5.21
CA PRO A 149 -28.94 -33.32 -4.65
C PRO A 149 -27.58 -34.03 -4.60
N THR A 150 -27.59 -35.36 -4.51
CA THR A 150 -26.37 -36.18 -4.44
C THR A 150 -25.64 -36.17 -5.78
N ALA A 151 -26.37 -36.32 -6.89
CA ALA A 151 -25.82 -36.21 -8.24
C ALA A 151 -25.22 -34.82 -8.50
N ALA A 152 -25.93 -33.75 -8.09
CA ALA A 152 -25.44 -32.38 -8.23
C ALA A 152 -24.18 -32.09 -7.40
N ALA A 153 -24.12 -32.62 -6.16
CA ALA A 153 -22.95 -32.51 -5.30
C ALA A 153 -21.74 -33.28 -5.86
N ALA A 154 -21.98 -34.50 -6.37
CA ALA A 154 -20.95 -35.33 -7.00
C ALA A 154 -20.32 -34.63 -8.22
N LEU A 155 -21.16 -34.14 -9.14
CA LEU A 155 -20.71 -33.36 -10.29
C LEU A 155 -19.92 -32.12 -9.85
N SER A 156 -20.37 -31.41 -8.81
CA SER A 156 -19.68 -30.22 -8.32
C SER A 156 -18.27 -30.51 -7.81
N GLU A 157 -18.05 -31.61 -7.08
CA GLU A 157 -16.69 -32.01 -6.66
C GLU A 157 -15.84 -32.49 -7.83
N THR A 158 -16.43 -33.20 -8.79
CA THR A 158 -15.74 -33.60 -10.03
C THR A 158 -15.28 -32.38 -10.85
N LEU A 159 -16.08 -31.32 -10.94
CA LEU A 159 -15.72 -30.08 -11.63
C LEU A 159 -14.63 -29.27 -10.90
N LYS A 160 -14.64 -29.26 -9.56
CA LYS A 160 -13.55 -28.67 -8.77
C LYS A 160 -12.24 -29.44 -8.97
N LEU A 161 -12.32 -30.78 -9.04
CA LEU A 161 -11.18 -31.62 -9.35
C LEU A 161 -10.61 -31.30 -10.74
N VAL A 162 -11.44 -31.16 -11.77
CA VAL A 162 -11.02 -30.75 -13.13
C VAL A 162 -10.22 -29.45 -13.10
N PHE A 163 -10.78 -28.41 -12.48
CA PHE A 163 -10.13 -27.10 -12.39
C PHE A 163 -8.74 -27.21 -11.74
N ASN A 164 -8.66 -27.87 -10.59
CA ASN A 164 -7.40 -27.99 -9.85
C ASN A 164 -6.37 -28.91 -10.54
N VAL A 165 -6.81 -30.00 -11.19
CA VAL A 165 -5.92 -30.90 -11.93
C VAL A 165 -5.28 -30.17 -13.11
N ILE A 166 -6.07 -29.40 -13.87
CA ILE A 166 -5.55 -28.63 -15.02
C ILE A 166 -4.60 -27.52 -14.54
N HIS A 167 -4.99 -26.76 -13.53
CA HIS A 167 -4.13 -25.71 -12.97
C HIS A 167 -2.86 -26.28 -12.33
N GLY A 168 -2.96 -27.46 -11.71
CA GLY A 168 -1.85 -28.18 -11.10
C GLY A 168 -0.87 -28.78 -12.11
N PHE A 169 -1.42 -29.34 -13.19
CA PHE A 169 -0.75 -30.15 -14.21
C PHE A 169 -1.33 -29.84 -15.61
N PRO A 170 -0.86 -28.77 -16.28
CA PRO A 170 -1.46 -28.26 -17.52
C PRO A 170 -1.57 -29.27 -18.67
N LYS A 171 -0.77 -30.35 -18.67
CA LYS A 171 -0.82 -31.41 -19.69
C LYS A 171 -2.18 -32.10 -19.83
N TYR A 172 -3.01 -32.06 -18.78
CA TYR A 172 -4.33 -32.68 -18.79
C TYR A 172 -5.43 -31.80 -19.42
N ALA A 173 -5.15 -30.51 -19.70
CA ALA A 173 -6.12 -29.60 -20.33
C ALA A 173 -6.61 -30.14 -21.69
N ALA A 174 -5.68 -30.62 -22.51
CA ALA A 174 -5.97 -31.23 -23.81
C ALA A 174 -6.65 -32.61 -23.68
N GLN A 175 -6.29 -33.41 -22.66
CA GLN A 175 -6.92 -34.73 -22.43
C GLN A 175 -8.39 -34.60 -21.99
N LEU A 176 -8.72 -33.53 -21.27
CA LEU A 176 -10.09 -33.25 -20.79
C LEU A 176 -10.93 -32.43 -21.79
N ALA A 177 -10.35 -32.01 -22.92
CA ALA A 177 -11.07 -31.30 -24.00
C ALA A 177 -12.37 -32.01 -24.49
N PRO A 178 -12.45 -33.36 -24.56
CA PRO A 178 -13.68 -34.08 -24.92
C PRO A 178 -14.86 -33.82 -23.96
N ALA A 179 -14.63 -33.25 -22.76
CA ALA A 179 -15.67 -32.87 -21.83
C ALA A 179 -16.50 -31.66 -22.30
N VAL A 180 -15.95 -30.81 -23.17
CA VAL A 180 -16.53 -29.49 -23.53
C VAL A 180 -18.00 -29.59 -23.98
N PRO A 181 -18.39 -30.49 -24.90
CA PRO A 181 -19.80 -30.63 -25.30
C PRO A 181 -20.74 -30.99 -24.15
N SER A 182 -20.28 -31.88 -23.27
CA SER A 182 -21.08 -32.31 -22.12
C SER A 182 -21.19 -31.21 -21.06
N LEU A 183 -20.13 -30.44 -20.83
CA LEU A 183 -20.16 -29.30 -19.93
C LEU A 183 -21.11 -28.20 -20.45
N LEU A 184 -21.04 -27.84 -21.73
CA LEU A 184 -21.93 -26.84 -22.33
C LEU A 184 -23.41 -27.26 -22.25
N LYS A 185 -23.70 -28.54 -22.50
CA LYS A 185 -25.05 -29.09 -22.34
C LYS A 185 -25.55 -28.98 -20.89
N THR A 186 -24.69 -29.24 -19.89
CA THR A 186 -25.06 -29.07 -18.47
C THR A 186 -25.26 -27.60 -18.07
N VAL A 187 -24.66 -26.64 -18.79
CA VAL A 187 -24.88 -25.21 -18.56
C VAL A 187 -26.22 -24.78 -19.18
N ALA A 188 -26.46 -25.12 -20.44
CA ALA A 188 -27.68 -24.76 -21.18
C ALA A 188 -28.96 -25.14 -20.42
N LEU A 189 -28.96 -26.34 -19.82
CA LEU A 189 -30.12 -26.91 -19.13
C LEU A 189 -30.19 -26.58 -17.64
N SER A 190 -29.19 -25.89 -17.07
CA SER A 190 -29.17 -25.59 -15.64
C SER A 190 -30.03 -24.39 -15.26
N LYS A 191 -30.64 -24.44 -14.07
CA LYS A 191 -31.28 -23.26 -13.46
C LYS A 191 -30.23 -22.23 -13.11
N THR A 192 -30.49 -20.96 -13.43
CA THR A 192 -29.62 -19.86 -13.04
C THR A 192 -29.86 -19.58 -11.55
N PRO A 193 -28.84 -19.67 -10.68
CA PRO A 193 -28.99 -19.30 -9.27
C PRO A 193 -29.20 -17.79 -9.13
N SER A 194 -29.64 -17.35 -7.96
CA SER A 194 -29.62 -15.93 -7.61
C SER A 194 -28.82 -15.80 -6.31
N PRO A 195 -27.64 -15.14 -6.33
CA PRO A 195 -26.99 -14.46 -7.46
C PRO A 195 -26.51 -15.37 -8.63
N PRO A 196 -26.46 -14.88 -9.89
CA PRO A 196 -26.29 -15.69 -11.10
C PRO A 196 -24.94 -16.41 -11.26
N LEU A 197 -23.86 -15.88 -10.68
CA LEU A 197 -22.51 -16.49 -10.73
C LEU A 197 -22.19 -17.38 -9.52
N GLN A 198 -23.20 -17.85 -8.78
CA GLN A 198 -23.01 -18.72 -7.62
C GLN A 198 -23.03 -20.23 -7.96
N PRO A 199 -22.54 -21.10 -7.05
CA PRO A 199 -22.68 -22.54 -7.20
C PRO A 199 -24.14 -22.97 -7.41
N PRO A 200 -24.40 -24.01 -8.22
CA PRO A 200 -23.44 -24.89 -8.89
C PRO A 200 -22.94 -24.37 -10.25
N LEU A 201 -23.43 -23.23 -10.75
CA LEU A 201 -23.08 -22.72 -12.08
C LEU A 201 -21.61 -22.29 -12.17
N THR A 202 -21.06 -21.67 -11.12
CA THR A 202 -19.65 -21.26 -11.05
C THR A 202 -18.69 -22.39 -11.37
N TRP A 203 -18.93 -23.59 -10.84
CA TRP A 203 -18.03 -24.74 -11.03
C TRP A 203 -18.00 -25.22 -12.48
N LYS A 204 -19.14 -25.13 -13.17
CA LYS A 204 -19.23 -25.45 -14.61
C LYS A 204 -18.45 -24.43 -15.44
N LEU A 205 -18.58 -23.14 -15.11
CA LEU A 205 -17.85 -22.07 -15.79
C LEU A 205 -16.34 -22.16 -15.54
N ASN A 206 -15.90 -22.46 -14.31
CA ASN A 206 -14.48 -22.66 -13.99
C ASN A 206 -13.88 -23.84 -14.75
N ALA A 207 -14.60 -24.96 -14.84
CA ALA A 207 -14.16 -26.12 -15.62
C ALA A 207 -14.04 -25.79 -17.12
N LEU A 208 -15.06 -25.14 -17.70
CA LEU A 208 -15.06 -24.69 -19.11
C LEU A 208 -13.93 -23.69 -19.40
N ALA A 209 -13.70 -22.73 -18.50
CA ALA A 209 -12.62 -21.77 -18.64
C ALA A 209 -11.22 -22.43 -18.57
N SER A 210 -11.10 -23.63 -17.98
CA SER A 210 -9.82 -24.32 -17.78
C SER A 210 -9.46 -25.32 -18.89
N VAL A 211 -10.44 -26.06 -19.44
CA VAL A 211 -10.19 -27.04 -20.50
C VAL A 211 -9.80 -26.38 -21.83
N ASP A 212 -9.03 -27.10 -22.66
CA ASP A 212 -8.71 -26.64 -24.00
C ASP A 212 -9.89 -26.92 -24.93
N PHE A 213 -10.25 -25.94 -25.74
CA PHE A 213 -11.27 -26.11 -26.77
C PHE A 213 -10.58 -26.67 -28.03
N PRO A 214 -11.15 -27.69 -28.71
CA PRO A 214 -10.54 -28.26 -29.91
C PRO A 214 -10.44 -27.21 -31.04
N THR A 215 -9.24 -27.01 -31.59
CA THR A 215 -8.94 -25.90 -32.52
C THR A 215 -8.66 -26.30 -33.98
N SER A 216 -8.59 -27.58 -34.38
CA SER A 216 -7.85 -27.90 -35.63
C SER A 216 -8.34 -29.01 -36.58
N THR A 217 -9.58 -29.47 -36.56
CA THR A 217 -10.06 -30.44 -37.58
C THR A 217 -11.56 -30.30 -37.88
N GLU A 218 -11.98 -30.39 -39.15
CA GLU A 218 -13.40 -30.24 -39.57
C GLU A 218 -14.36 -31.24 -38.91
N SER A 219 -13.86 -32.38 -38.43
CA SER A 219 -14.59 -33.38 -37.64
C SER A 219 -14.75 -33.04 -36.15
N ASP A 220 -13.96 -32.09 -35.65
CA ASP A 220 -13.87 -31.71 -34.22
C ASP A 220 -14.37 -30.28 -33.95
N LYS A 221 -14.99 -29.62 -34.94
CA LYS A 221 -15.63 -28.33 -34.72
C LYS A 221 -16.76 -28.52 -33.71
N ILE A 222 -16.73 -27.74 -32.63
CA ILE A 222 -17.76 -27.68 -31.57
C ILE A 222 -19.17 -27.56 -32.17
N GLU A 223 -19.30 -26.81 -33.27
CA GLU A 223 -20.55 -26.68 -34.04
C GLU A 223 -21.09 -28.02 -34.58
N ALA A 224 -20.21 -28.92 -35.04
CA ALA A 224 -20.58 -30.26 -35.51
C ALA A 224 -20.96 -31.21 -34.36
N SER A 225 -20.38 -31.01 -33.17
CA SER A 225 -20.63 -31.84 -31.98
C SER A 225 -21.85 -31.40 -31.15
N LEU A 226 -22.18 -30.10 -31.15
CA LEU A 226 -23.25 -29.53 -30.31
C LEU A 226 -24.52 -29.11 -31.07
N GLY A 227 -24.49 -28.86 -32.39
CA GLY A 227 -25.69 -28.50 -33.14
C GLY A 227 -26.49 -27.35 -32.48
N SER A 228 -27.79 -27.57 -32.22
CA SER A 228 -28.69 -26.60 -31.54
C SER A 228 -28.35 -26.30 -30.08
N ASP A 229 -27.60 -27.19 -29.41
CA ASP A 229 -27.28 -27.06 -27.98
C ASP A 229 -26.23 -25.96 -27.74
N LEU A 230 -25.41 -25.63 -28.76
CA LEU A 230 -24.45 -24.52 -28.67
C LEU A 230 -25.16 -23.17 -28.60
N SER A 231 -26.19 -22.95 -29.44
CA SER A 231 -26.99 -21.73 -29.42
C SER A 231 -27.73 -21.57 -28.08
N SER A 232 -28.32 -22.66 -27.57
CA SER A 232 -28.98 -22.65 -26.26
C SER A 232 -28.00 -22.37 -25.11
N ALA A 233 -26.80 -22.94 -25.14
CA ALA A 233 -25.75 -22.65 -24.17
C ALA A 233 -25.28 -21.18 -24.24
N LEU A 234 -25.11 -20.63 -25.45
CA LEU A 234 -24.73 -19.24 -25.66
C LEU A 234 -25.80 -18.26 -25.18
N GLU A 235 -27.06 -18.48 -25.54
CA GLU A 235 -28.20 -17.70 -25.05
C GLU A 235 -28.25 -17.73 -23.52
N LYS A 236 -28.01 -18.90 -22.92
CA LYS A 236 -27.94 -19.06 -21.46
C LYS A 236 -26.79 -18.27 -20.85
N LEU A 237 -25.58 -18.33 -21.42
CA LEU A 237 -24.41 -17.60 -20.91
C LEU A 237 -24.58 -16.08 -21.03
N ILE A 238 -25.18 -15.60 -22.13
CA ILE A 238 -25.51 -14.19 -22.33
C ILE A 238 -26.57 -13.74 -21.31
N ALA A 239 -27.64 -14.53 -21.11
CA ALA A 239 -28.65 -14.23 -20.10
C ALA A 239 -28.06 -14.21 -18.67
N VAL A 240 -27.11 -15.11 -18.37
CA VAL A 240 -26.38 -15.10 -17.09
C VAL A 240 -25.52 -13.84 -16.97
N LEU A 241 -24.85 -13.40 -18.03
CA LEU A 241 -24.09 -12.15 -18.05
C LEU A 241 -25.00 -10.95 -17.78
N ASP A 242 -26.14 -10.87 -18.48
CA ASP A 242 -27.13 -9.79 -18.32
C ASP A 242 -27.68 -9.72 -16.89
N GLU A 243 -28.03 -10.87 -16.30
CA GLU A 243 -28.46 -10.92 -14.90
C GLU A 243 -27.32 -10.59 -13.94
N SER A 244 -26.08 -10.97 -14.26
CA SER A 244 -24.91 -10.66 -13.42
C SER A 244 -24.62 -9.17 -13.37
N LEU A 245 -24.75 -8.46 -14.50
CA LEU A 245 -24.62 -7.01 -14.58
C LEU A 245 -25.69 -6.27 -13.75
N LYS A 246 -26.85 -6.90 -13.50
CA LYS A 246 -27.92 -6.34 -12.66
C LYS A 246 -27.74 -6.63 -11.17
N VAL A 247 -27.27 -7.83 -10.83
CA VAL A 247 -27.25 -8.32 -9.43
C VAL A 247 -25.93 -8.00 -8.72
N TYR A 248 -24.80 -8.04 -9.43
CA TYR A 248 -23.48 -7.81 -8.84
C TYR A 248 -23.03 -6.36 -8.98
N LYS A 249 -22.28 -5.87 -7.98
CA LYS A 249 -21.60 -4.58 -8.07
C LYS A 249 -20.38 -4.68 -9.01
N ALA A 250 -19.96 -3.56 -9.59
CA ALA A 250 -18.80 -3.49 -10.51
C ALA A 250 -17.54 -4.18 -9.92
N SER A 251 -17.22 -3.90 -8.65
CA SER A 251 -16.06 -4.50 -7.97
C SER A 251 -16.16 -6.02 -7.76
N GLN A 252 -17.36 -6.60 -7.75
CA GLN A 252 -17.57 -8.05 -7.62
C GLN A 252 -17.50 -8.73 -8.98
N LEU A 253 -17.92 -8.04 -10.05
CA LEU A 253 -17.83 -8.54 -11.42
C LEU A 253 -16.37 -8.72 -11.87
N ASP A 254 -15.46 -7.86 -11.40
CA ASP A 254 -14.02 -7.92 -11.71
C ASP A 254 -13.38 -9.27 -11.36
N THR A 255 -13.91 -9.99 -10.37
CA THR A 255 -13.44 -11.33 -9.97
C THR A 255 -14.39 -12.44 -10.40
N GLU A 256 -15.70 -12.28 -10.20
CA GLU A 256 -16.68 -13.37 -10.38
C GLU A 256 -17.02 -13.61 -11.86
N ALA A 257 -16.91 -12.60 -12.74
CA ALA A 257 -17.29 -12.73 -14.15
C ALA A 257 -16.16 -13.28 -15.04
N ILE A 258 -14.91 -13.36 -14.54
CA ILE A 258 -13.75 -13.83 -15.33
C ILE A 258 -14.02 -15.20 -15.97
N PRO A 259 -14.48 -16.24 -15.24
CA PRO A 259 -14.71 -17.56 -15.84
C PRO A 259 -15.80 -17.54 -16.94
N LEU A 260 -16.83 -16.71 -16.76
CA LEU A 260 -17.89 -16.52 -17.75
C LEU A 260 -17.34 -15.87 -19.03
N LEU A 261 -16.59 -14.78 -18.90
CA LEU A 261 -15.99 -14.07 -20.03
C LEU A 261 -14.94 -14.91 -20.75
N THR A 262 -14.08 -15.63 -20.02
CA THR A 262 -13.11 -16.55 -20.60
C THR A 262 -13.80 -17.69 -21.35
N THR A 263 -14.90 -18.23 -20.82
CA THR A 263 -15.69 -19.27 -21.52
C THR A 263 -16.28 -18.73 -22.82
N LEU A 264 -16.88 -17.53 -22.81
CA LEU A 264 -17.40 -16.88 -24.02
C LEU A 264 -16.28 -16.62 -25.05
N GLN A 265 -15.11 -16.18 -24.61
CA GLN A 265 -13.94 -16.00 -25.48
C GLN A 265 -13.44 -17.31 -26.08
N LYS A 266 -13.38 -18.40 -25.30
CA LYS A 266 -12.97 -19.73 -25.80
C LYS A 266 -13.97 -20.32 -26.78
N ILE A 267 -15.28 -20.18 -26.51
CA ILE A 267 -16.33 -20.56 -27.48
C ILE A 267 -16.15 -19.78 -28.78
N ASN A 268 -15.91 -18.46 -28.69
CA ASN A 268 -15.66 -17.61 -29.85
C ASN A 268 -14.40 -18.01 -30.64
N ALA A 269 -13.31 -18.38 -29.96
CA ALA A 269 -12.07 -18.80 -30.61
C ALA A 269 -12.16 -20.17 -31.29
N ALA A 270 -13.02 -21.06 -30.78
CA ALA A 270 -13.19 -22.42 -31.27
C ALA A 270 -14.31 -22.58 -32.32
N ALA A 271 -15.28 -21.66 -32.33
CA ALA A 271 -16.16 -21.48 -33.46
C ALA A 271 -15.32 -20.81 -34.57
N GLY A 272 -14.93 -21.57 -35.60
CA GLY A 272 -14.22 -21.02 -36.77
C GLY A 272 -15.02 -19.90 -37.46
N GLU A 273 -14.52 -19.39 -38.59
CA GLU A 273 -14.97 -18.17 -39.33
C GLU A 273 -16.49 -17.85 -39.43
N GLY A 274 -17.40 -18.75 -39.05
CA GLY A 274 -18.83 -18.50 -38.87
C GLY A 274 -19.25 -17.68 -37.63
N LEU A 275 -18.37 -17.45 -36.64
CA LEU A 275 -18.65 -16.58 -35.47
C LEU A 275 -17.62 -15.46 -35.28
N ALA A 276 -17.03 -14.98 -36.39
CA ALA A 276 -16.21 -13.75 -36.43
C ALA A 276 -16.94 -12.50 -35.90
N ASN A 277 -18.25 -12.62 -35.71
CA ASN A 277 -19.12 -11.52 -35.38
C ASN A 277 -19.40 -11.37 -33.88
N ILE A 278 -18.76 -11.96 -32.87
CA ILE A 278 -19.19 -11.65 -31.47
C ILE A 278 -18.83 -10.21 -31.04
N PRO A 279 -17.58 -9.72 -31.20
CA PRO A 279 -17.28 -8.30 -30.94
C PRO A 279 -18.10 -7.38 -31.86
N GLU A 280 -18.33 -7.84 -33.10
CA GLU A 280 -19.14 -7.15 -34.09
C GLU A 280 -20.64 -7.20 -33.78
N ALA A 281 -21.16 -8.26 -33.19
CA ALA A 281 -22.57 -8.48 -32.86
C ALA A 281 -22.90 -7.83 -31.52
N VAL A 282 -21.96 -7.80 -30.57
CA VAL A 282 -22.07 -6.96 -29.38
C VAL A 282 -22.10 -5.50 -29.81
N SER A 283 -21.19 -5.08 -30.68
CA SER A 283 -21.19 -3.70 -31.19
C SER A 283 -22.37 -3.38 -32.11
N SER A 284 -22.84 -4.34 -32.91
CA SER A 284 -24.00 -4.22 -33.80
C SER A 284 -25.30 -4.20 -33.02
N LEU A 285 -25.43 -5.04 -31.98
CA LEU A 285 -26.56 -5.01 -31.05
C LEU A 285 -26.62 -3.67 -30.32
N LEU A 286 -25.50 -3.18 -29.80
CA LEU A 286 -25.44 -1.89 -29.11
C LEU A 286 -25.71 -0.72 -30.08
N PHE A 287 -25.34 -0.84 -31.37
CA PHE A 287 -25.66 0.14 -32.42
C PHE A 287 -27.14 0.10 -32.84
N GLU A 288 -27.75 -1.09 -32.95
CA GLU A 288 -29.17 -1.29 -33.25
C GLU A 288 -30.06 -0.76 -32.11
N LEU A 289 -29.65 -0.99 -30.86
CA LEU A 289 -30.28 -0.42 -29.65
C LEU A 289 -30.15 1.10 -29.57
N SER A 290 -29.29 1.69 -30.39
CA SER A 290 -29.10 3.14 -30.54
C SER A 290 -29.78 3.67 -31.81
N ASP A 291 -30.84 2.99 -32.28
CA ASP A 291 -31.63 3.34 -33.47
C ASP A 291 -30.81 3.51 -34.77
N LYS A 292 -29.65 2.84 -34.86
CA LYS A 292 -28.69 2.98 -35.98
C LYS A 292 -28.14 4.40 -36.18
N ASP A 293 -28.21 5.23 -35.14
CA ASP A 293 -27.63 6.55 -35.17
C ASP A 293 -26.26 6.55 -34.49
N ALA A 294 -25.22 6.99 -35.22
CA ALA A 294 -23.85 6.98 -34.74
C ALA A 294 -23.65 7.93 -33.54
N ALA A 295 -24.39 9.04 -33.46
CA ALA A 295 -24.31 9.96 -32.34
C ALA A 295 -24.91 9.34 -31.07
N SER A 296 -26.11 8.75 -31.18
CA SER A 296 -26.79 8.05 -30.09
C SER A 296 -26.01 6.82 -29.61
N TYR A 297 -25.34 6.12 -30.52
CA TYR A 297 -24.47 4.99 -30.19
C TYR A 297 -23.24 5.41 -29.39
N ILE A 298 -22.51 6.43 -29.87
CA ILE A 298 -21.36 6.99 -29.14
C ILE A 298 -21.78 7.55 -27.78
N GLN A 299 -22.96 8.18 -27.69
CA GLN A 299 -23.52 8.68 -26.43
C GLN A 299 -23.79 7.57 -25.42
N SER A 300 -24.15 6.37 -25.88
CA SER A 300 -24.54 5.25 -25.02
C SER A 300 -23.36 4.39 -24.55
N VAL A 301 -22.36 4.18 -25.40
CA VAL A 301 -21.22 3.26 -25.10
C VAL A 301 -19.84 3.93 -25.04
N GLY A 302 -19.75 5.21 -25.42
CA GLY A 302 -18.50 5.96 -25.47
C GLY A 302 -17.72 5.76 -26.77
N TYR A 303 -17.07 6.83 -27.24
CA TYR A 303 -16.34 6.82 -28.52
C TYR A 303 -15.22 5.78 -28.58
N GLY A 304 -14.49 5.56 -27.47
CA GLY A 304 -13.39 4.60 -27.43
C GLY A 304 -13.80 3.16 -27.77
N TYR A 305 -15.00 2.76 -27.36
CA TYR A 305 -15.56 1.44 -27.66
C TYR A 305 -16.29 1.39 -29.01
N ALA A 306 -16.98 2.48 -29.40
CA ALA A 306 -17.72 2.55 -30.66
C ALA A 306 -16.83 2.70 -31.91
N ALA A 307 -15.63 3.30 -31.77
CA ALA A 307 -14.79 3.69 -32.91
C ALA A 307 -14.38 2.51 -33.81
N GLY A 308 -14.05 1.36 -33.21
CA GLY A 308 -13.68 0.16 -33.96
C GLY A 308 -14.83 -0.32 -34.86
N TYR A 309 -16.05 -0.37 -34.32
CA TYR A 309 -17.23 -0.84 -35.05
C TYR A 309 -17.66 0.12 -36.16
N LEU A 310 -17.75 1.42 -35.85
CA LEU A 310 -18.15 2.46 -36.80
C LEU A 310 -17.18 2.55 -37.99
N MET A 311 -15.87 2.46 -37.71
CA MET A 311 -14.83 2.52 -38.74
C MET A 311 -14.83 1.26 -39.61
N THR A 312 -15.07 0.09 -39.02
CA THR A 312 -15.17 -1.18 -39.76
C THR A 312 -16.40 -1.22 -40.68
N HIS A 313 -17.50 -0.59 -40.28
CA HIS A 313 -18.75 -0.52 -41.06
C HIS A 313 -18.85 0.71 -41.98
N ASN A 314 -17.77 1.50 -42.10
CA ASN A 314 -17.73 2.73 -42.89
C ASN A 314 -18.83 3.76 -42.51
N ILE A 315 -19.26 3.75 -41.25
CA ILE A 315 -20.26 4.68 -40.73
C ILE A 315 -19.53 5.96 -40.31
N PRO A 316 -19.83 7.11 -40.92
CA PRO A 316 -19.11 8.35 -40.65
C PRO A 316 -19.34 8.80 -39.20
N VAL A 317 -18.24 9.00 -38.48
CA VAL A 317 -18.27 9.55 -37.11
C VAL A 317 -18.72 11.01 -37.18
N PRO A 318 -19.77 11.43 -36.45
CA PRO A 318 -20.23 12.82 -36.43
C PRO A 318 -19.13 13.77 -35.95
N GLN A 319 -18.94 14.90 -36.66
CA GLN A 319 -17.96 15.93 -36.26
C GLN A 319 -18.47 16.67 -35.01
N GLY A 320 -17.75 16.53 -33.89
CA GLY A 320 -18.09 17.20 -32.64
C GLY A 320 -18.52 16.27 -31.50
N THR A 321 -17.85 15.14 -31.32
CA THR A 321 -18.13 14.14 -30.26
C THR A 321 -18.12 14.70 -28.83
N GLN A 322 -17.58 15.89 -28.58
CA GLN A 322 -17.65 16.58 -27.28
C GLN A 322 -18.93 17.40 -27.06
N GLN A 323 -19.75 17.63 -28.08
CA GLN A 323 -20.94 18.51 -28.02
C GLN A 323 -22.27 17.76 -27.91
N TYR A 324 -22.27 16.43 -27.98
CA TYR A 324 -23.49 15.62 -27.84
C TYR A 324 -23.78 15.30 -26.38
N ALA A 325 -23.98 16.34 -25.57
CA ALA A 325 -24.83 16.26 -24.39
C ALA A 325 -26.21 16.76 -24.83
N SER A 326 -27.16 15.86 -25.07
CA SER A 326 -28.52 16.28 -25.38
C SER A 326 -29.18 16.87 -24.14
N ASP A 327 -29.76 18.06 -24.28
CA ASP A 327 -30.61 18.74 -23.27
C ASP A 327 -31.89 17.95 -22.89
N THR A 328 -32.00 16.67 -23.28
CA THR A 328 -33.21 15.84 -23.14
C THR A 328 -33.01 14.56 -22.32
N ALA A 329 -31.79 14.17 -21.95
CA ALA A 329 -31.57 13.06 -21.01
C ALA A 329 -31.43 13.60 -19.57
N SER A 330 -32.13 13.00 -18.61
CA SER A 330 -32.15 13.47 -17.21
C SER A 330 -30.79 13.37 -16.49
N VAL A 331 -29.81 12.69 -17.09
CA VAL A 331 -28.44 12.56 -16.58
C VAL A 331 -27.43 12.54 -17.75
N PRO A 332 -26.43 13.43 -17.77
CA PRO A 332 -25.44 13.50 -18.84
C PRO A 332 -24.41 12.35 -18.77
N ILE A 333 -23.86 11.93 -19.91
CA ILE A 333 -22.91 10.81 -20.06
C ILE A 333 -21.62 11.33 -20.70
N ASN A 334 -20.46 10.86 -20.24
CA ASN A 334 -19.14 11.19 -20.80
C ASN A 334 -19.00 10.57 -22.22
N PRO A 335 -18.86 11.38 -23.27
CA PRO A 335 -18.92 10.89 -24.65
C PRO A 335 -17.66 10.11 -25.08
N VAL A 336 -16.57 10.18 -24.31
CA VAL A 336 -15.31 9.47 -24.61
C VAL A 336 -15.30 8.09 -23.97
N THR A 337 -15.72 8.01 -22.70
CA THR A 337 -15.65 6.80 -21.88
C THR A 337 -16.98 6.03 -21.78
N GLY A 338 -18.12 6.67 -22.07
CA GLY A 338 -19.47 6.09 -21.94
C GLY A 338 -20.02 6.06 -20.51
N GLN A 339 -19.32 6.66 -19.53
CA GLN A 339 -19.75 6.66 -18.11
C GLN A 339 -20.75 7.78 -17.82
N ARG A 340 -21.74 7.55 -16.94
CA ARG A 340 -22.68 8.60 -16.52
C ARG A 340 -21.97 9.63 -15.64
N LEU A 341 -22.10 10.92 -15.95
CA LEU A 341 -21.44 12.01 -15.22
C LEU A 341 -21.91 12.15 -13.76
N ASP A 342 -23.10 11.63 -13.40
CA ASP A 342 -23.59 11.60 -12.01
C ASP A 342 -23.00 10.45 -11.16
N ARG A 343 -22.39 9.46 -11.82
CA ARG A 343 -21.75 8.30 -11.20
C ARG A 343 -20.26 8.19 -11.50
N GLU A 344 -19.74 9.03 -12.39
CA GLU A 344 -18.32 9.35 -12.37
C GLU A 344 -18.04 9.89 -10.97
N PRO A 345 -17.08 9.29 -10.23
CA PRO A 345 -16.73 9.83 -8.93
C PRO A 345 -16.33 11.28 -9.16
N GLU A 346 -17.08 12.23 -8.58
CA GLU A 346 -16.54 13.56 -8.30
C GLU A 346 -15.39 13.32 -7.34
N LEU A 347 -14.22 13.10 -7.92
CA LEU A 347 -13.01 12.94 -7.14
C LEU A 347 -12.87 14.22 -6.33
N PRO A 348 -12.76 14.15 -4.98
CA PRO A 348 -12.62 15.32 -4.14
C PRO A 348 -11.17 15.84 -4.21
N PHE A 349 -10.57 15.78 -5.39
CA PHE A 349 -9.31 16.42 -5.65
C PHE A 349 -9.62 17.84 -6.11
N PRO A 350 -9.02 18.88 -5.52
CA PRO A 350 -8.77 20.06 -6.33
C PRO A 350 -8.04 19.58 -7.59
N ASN A 351 -8.37 20.14 -8.76
CA ASN A 351 -7.65 19.88 -10.01
C ASN A 351 -6.17 19.68 -9.70
N MET A 352 -5.62 18.49 -10.02
CA MET A 352 -4.23 18.13 -9.73
C MET A 352 -3.35 19.35 -9.95
N THR A 353 -2.54 19.70 -8.95
CA THR A 353 -1.61 20.80 -9.10
C THR A 353 -0.69 20.49 -10.29
N GLU A 354 -0.27 21.51 -11.04
CA GLU A 354 0.55 21.29 -12.25
C GLU A 354 1.83 20.47 -11.92
N GLU A 355 2.35 20.59 -10.70
CA GLU A 355 3.47 19.79 -10.19
C GLU A 355 3.15 18.29 -10.02
N GLU A 356 1.91 17.92 -9.69
CA GLU A 356 1.49 16.52 -9.59
C GLU A 356 1.28 15.90 -10.96
N LYS A 357 0.80 16.68 -11.93
CA LYS A 357 0.69 16.24 -13.34
C LYS A 357 2.06 16.03 -13.97
N GLU A 358 3.02 16.91 -13.70
CA GLU A 358 4.41 16.75 -14.15
C GLU A 358 5.05 15.47 -13.58
N ARG A 359 4.78 15.13 -12.30
CA ARG A 359 5.30 13.90 -11.68
C ARG A 359 4.67 12.61 -12.23
N GLU A 360 3.39 12.62 -12.56
CA GLU A 360 2.72 11.51 -13.24
C GLU A 360 3.28 11.33 -14.67
N ALA A 361 3.51 12.44 -15.39
CA ALA A 361 4.13 12.42 -16.71
C ALA A 361 5.59 11.90 -16.69
N GLU A 362 6.36 12.27 -15.67
CA GLU A 362 7.72 11.74 -15.46
C GLU A 362 7.73 10.23 -15.17
N ARG A 363 6.77 9.71 -14.40
CA ARG A 363 6.63 8.27 -14.14
C ARG A 363 6.34 7.49 -15.42
N LEU A 364 5.44 7.99 -16.25
CA LEU A 364 5.13 7.43 -17.56
C LEU A 364 6.34 7.45 -18.50
N PHE A 365 7.10 8.55 -18.50
CA PHE A 365 8.33 8.70 -19.30
C PHE A 365 9.38 7.62 -18.96
N VAL A 366 9.60 7.37 -17.67
CA VAL A 366 10.54 6.33 -17.19
C VAL A 366 10.06 4.92 -17.57
N LEU A 367 8.76 4.67 -17.59
CA LEU A 367 8.20 3.39 -18.01
C LEU A 367 8.44 3.11 -19.50
N PHE A 368 8.27 4.12 -20.35
CA PHE A 368 8.50 4.01 -21.80
C PHE A 368 9.99 3.88 -22.16
N GLU A 369 10.89 4.58 -21.47
CA GLU A 369 12.34 4.40 -21.62
C GLU A 369 12.78 2.96 -21.27
N ARG A 370 12.19 2.38 -20.22
CA ARG A 370 12.46 0.98 -19.83
C ARG A 370 11.95 -0.02 -20.87
N LEU A 371 10.77 0.20 -21.44
CA LEU A 371 10.23 -0.61 -22.53
C LEU A 371 11.11 -0.51 -23.79
N LYS A 372 11.59 0.69 -24.13
CA LYS A 372 12.48 0.92 -25.28
C LYS A 372 13.84 0.24 -25.12
N ALA A 373 14.37 0.19 -23.89
CA ALA A 373 15.62 -0.49 -23.55
C ALA A 373 15.56 -2.02 -23.69
N THR A 374 14.36 -2.63 -23.72
CA THR A 374 14.20 -4.08 -23.92
C THR A 374 14.24 -4.52 -25.39
N GLY A 375 14.17 -3.58 -26.34
CA GLY A 375 14.34 -3.84 -27.78
C GLY A 375 13.21 -4.61 -28.48
N VAL A 376 12.11 -4.95 -27.78
CA VAL A 376 11.02 -5.79 -28.31
C VAL A 376 9.95 -4.98 -29.05
N VAL A 377 9.82 -3.67 -28.78
CA VAL A 377 8.81 -2.81 -29.43
C VAL A 377 9.38 -1.43 -29.73
N ASP A 378 9.35 -1.01 -31.00
CA ASP A 378 9.68 0.36 -31.41
C ASP A 378 8.42 1.24 -31.28
N VAL A 379 8.17 1.75 -30.08
CA VAL A 379 7.02 2.61 -29.79
C VAL A 379 7.45 4.08 -29.93
N GLN A 380 6.83 4.82 -30.84
CA GLN A 380 6.90 6.28 -30.84
C GLN A 380 6.22 6.83 -29.58
N ASN A 381 6.95 7.68 -28.85
CA ASN A 381 6.53 8.20 -27.55
C ASN A 381 5.22 9.02 -27.67
N PRO A 382 4.10 8.59 -27.05
CA PRO A 382 2.82 9.31 -27.10
C PRO A 382 2.86 10.64 -26.34
N ILE A 383 3.89 10.89 -25.52
CA ILE A 383 4.14 12.21 -24.91
C ILE A 383 4.64 13.20 -25.96
N MET A 384 5.39 12.79 -26.99
CA MET A 384 5.74 13.71 -28.10
C MET A 384 4.55 14.03 -29.00
N ALA A 385 3.62 13.10 -29.18
CA ALA A 385 2.38 13.32 -29.93
C ALA A 385 1.35 14.13 -29.13
N SER A 386 1.27 13.92 -27.81
CA SER A 386 0.36 14.66 -26.92
C SER A 386 0.93 15.99 -26.41
N LEU A 387 2.25 16.23 -26.44
CA LEU A 387 2.81 17.57 -26.21
C LEU A 387 2.28 18.56 -27.24
N ALA A 388 2.03 18.13 -28.49
CA ALA A 388 1.40 18.94 -29.52
C ALA A 388 -0.09 19.25 -29.23
N ALA A 389 -0.79 18.35 -28.53
CA ALA A 389 -2.20 18.51 -28.14
C ALA A 389 -2.37 19.30 -26.83
N PHE A 390 -1.48 19.08 -25.84
CA PHE A 390 -1.41 19.79 -24.57
C PHE A 390 -0.97 21.26 -24.76
N LEU A 391 -0.29 21.56 -25.87
CA LEU A 391 0.02 22.93 -26.32
C LEU A 391 -1.15 23.67 -27.00
N GLY A 392 -2.38 23.13 -26.98
CA GLY A 392 -3.59 23.90 -27.32
C GLY A 392 -3.70 24.31 -28.79
N LEU A 393 -3.56 23.35 -29.70
CA LEU A 393 -4.01 23.46 -31.09
C LEU A 393 -5.29 22.64 -31.25
N THR A 394 -6.45 23.15 -30.83
CA THR A 394 -7.64 23.53 -31.63
C THR A 394 -8.79 23.84 -30.64
N ALA A 395 -9.86 24.62 -30.90
CA ALA A 395 -10.14 25.66 -31.87
C ALA A 395 -10.81 26.82 -31.10
N GLY A 396 -9.99 27.63 -30.45
CA GLY A 396 -10.29 28.98 -30.00
C GLY A 396 -8.98 29.75 -30.15
N ALA A 397 -8.90 30.62 -31.17
CA ALA A 397 -7.68 31.27 -31.69
C ALA A 397 -6.37 30.66 -31.15
N ALA A 398 -5.91 29.58 -31.80
CA ALA A 398 -4.74 28.77 -31.40
C ALA A 398 -3.65 29.58 -30.69
N ASN A 399 -3.16 29.09 -29.55
CA ASN A 399 -2.08 29.76 -28.83
C ASN A 399 -0.79 29.68 -29.65
N LYS A 400 -0.38 30.81 -30.23
CA LYS A 400 0.82 30.93 -31.07
C LYS A 400 2.06 31.32 -30.26
N ALA A 401 1.99 31.34 -28.92
CA ALA A 401 3.14 31.66 -28.07
C ALA A 401 4.39 30.81 -28.38
N PRO A 402 4.31 29.48 -28.57
CA PRO A 402 5.48 28.68 -28.95
C PRO A 402 6.10 29.14 -30.28
N ASN A 403 5.27 29.50 -31.26
CA ASN A 403 5.73 29.98 -32.56
C ASN A 403 6.46 31.32 -32.46
N TYR A 404 5.99 32.24 -31.62
CA TYR A 404 6.67 33.51 -31.37
C TYR A 404 7.98 33.34 -30.59
N LEU A 405 8.04 32.40 -29.64
CA LEU A 405 9.28 32.07 -28.93
C LEU A 405 10.33 31.49 -29.86
N ILE A 406 9.94 30.50 -30.69
CA ILE A 406 10.84 29.89 -31.68
C ILE A 406 11.32 30.93 -32.69
N TRP A 407 10.43 31.75 -33.24
CA TRP A 407 10.82 32.77 -34.21
C TRP A 407 11.79 33.79 -33.60
N ASN A 408 11.50 34.29 -32.39
CA ASN A 408 12.37 35.28 -31.74
C ASN A 408 13.71 34.67 -31.29
N PHE A 409 13.73 33.39 -30.93
CA PHE A 409 14.96 32.65 -30.64
C PHE A 409 15.83 32.53 -31.89
N VAL A 410 15.28 32.05 -33.01
CA VAL A 410 15.99 31.94 -34.29
C VAL A 410 16.45 33.31 -34.76
N TYR A 411 15.61 34.33 -34.63
CA TYR A 411 15.97 35.70 -34.98
C TYR A 411 17.15 36.21 -34.14
N ALA A 412 17.10 36.06 -32.82
CA ALA A 412 18.15 36.55 -31.92
C ALA A 412 19.46 35.76 -32.05
N PHE A 413 19.42 34.42 -32.00
CA PHE A 413 20.62 33.58 -31.88
C PHE A 413 21.18 33.10 -33.22
N ALA A 414 20.38 33.07 -34.29
CA ALA A 414 20.83 32.66 -35.62
C ALA A 414 20.92 33.84 -36.60
N LEU A 415 19.82 34.54 -36.85
CA LEU A 415 19.77 35.56 -37.91
C LEU A 415 20.54 36.83 -37.55
N LEU A 416 20.44 37.32 -36.31
CA LEU A 416 21.20 38.47 -35.83
C LEU A 416 22.59 38.11 -35.31
N SER A 417 23.00 36.85 -35.42
CA SER A 417 24.31 36.41 -34.94
C SER A 417 25.43 37.15 -35.67
N SER A 418 26.35 37.73 -34.89
CA SER A 418 27.53 38.40 -35.47
C SER A 418 28.55 37.42 -36.06
N ARG A 419 28.39 36.12 -35.82
CA ARG A 419 29.34 35.09 -36.26
C ARG A 419 29.33 34.86 -37.77
N ALA A 420 28.16 34.77 -38.41
CA ALA A 420 28.08 34.52 -39.85
C ALA A 420 28.78 35.60 -40.70
N PRO A 421 28.61 36.91 -40.42
CA PRO A 421 29.39 37.97 -41.08
C PRO A 421 30.89 37.90 -40.78
N LYS A 422 31.30 37.53 -39.56
CA LYS A 422 32.72 37.36 -39.19
C LYS A 422 33.38 36.21 -39.95
N ILE A 423 32.67 35.10 -40.14
CA ILE A 423 33.13 33.97 -40.95
C ILE A 423 33.28 34.39 -42.42
N LEU A 424 32.28 35.07 -42.98
CA LEU A 424 32.31 35.52 -44.38
C LEU A 424 33.49 36.45 -44.67
N LEU A 425 33.87 37.30 -43.70
CA LEU A 425 35.00 38.22 -43.78
C LEU A 425 36.33 37.61 -43.29
N LYS A 426 36.36 36.30 -42.99
CA LYS A 426 37.52 35.55 -42.48
C LYS A 426 38.17 36.18 -41.24
N LEU A 427 37.34 36.67 -40.32
CA LEU A 427 37.74 37.29 -39.05
C LEU A 427 37.38 36.45 -37.81
N ASP A 428 36.61 35.38 -37.97
CA ASP A 428 36.26 34.45 -36.88
C ASP A 428 37.48 33.63 -36.45
N HIS A 429 38.01 33.92 -35.25
CA HIS A 429 39.02 33.09 -34.61
C HIS A 429 38.29 32.22 -33.59
N ASN A 430 38.12 30.94 -33.95
CA ASN A 430 37.45 29.91 -33.15
C ASN A 430 37.98 29.73 -31.70
N VAL A 431 39.05 30.43 -31.32
CA VAL A 431 39.65 30.43 -29.98
C VAL A 431 38.90 31.37 -29.03
N ALA A 432 38.45 32.55 -29.49
CA ALA A 432 37.75 33.53 -28.64
C ALA A 432 36.76 34.40 -29.46
N PRO A 433 35.73 33.79 -30.09
CA PRO A 433 34.91 34.44 -31.12
C PRO A 433 34.09 35.66 -30.64
N ARG A 434 33.90 35.81 -29.32
CA ARG A 434 33.23 36.96 -28.70
C ARG A 434 34.10 38.21 -28.59
N GLU A 435 35.43 38.07 -28.69
CA GLU A 435 36.38 39.18 -28.55
C GLU A 435 37.08 39.56 -29.86
N ASP A 436 36.76 38.86 -30.96
CA ASP A 436 37.46 39.01 -32.24
C ASP A 436 37.47 40.45 -32.78
N LEU A 437 36.35 41.18 -32.66
CA LEU A 437 36.27 42.56 -33.13
C LEU A 437 37.00 43.54 -32.23
N ALA A 438 37.05 43.27 -30.92
CA ALA A 438 37.77 44.09 -29.96
C ALA A 438 39.29 43.90 -30.07
N LYS A 439 39.74 42.66 -30.28
CA LYS A 439 41.17 42.29 -30.36
C LYS A 439 41.77 42.48 -31.74
N TYR A 440 41.06 42.11 -32.80
CA TYR A 440 41.62 42.03 -34.16
C TYR A 440 40.95 42.98 -35.16
N GLY A 441 39.85 43.64 -34.79
CA GLY A 441 39.08 44.50 -35.70
C GLY A 441 39.87 45.68 -36.26
N GLU A 442 40.56 46.46 -35.41
CA GLU A 442 41.36 47.61 -35.88
C GLU A 442 42.63 47.20 -36.62
N ALA A 443 43.23 46.07 -36.23
CA ALA A 443 44.37 45.50 -36.94
C ALA A 443 43.98 45.06 -38.36
N ALA A 444 42.79 44.49 -38.53
CA ALA A 444 42.26 44.07 -39.83
C ALA A 444 41.90 45.25 -40.76
N VAL A 445 41.55 46.42 -40.21
CA VAL A 445 41.37 47.66 -41.00
C VAL A 445 42.72 48.22 -41.44
N LYS A 446 43.71 48.26 -40.54
CA LYS A 446 45.08 48.72 -40.85
C LYS A 446 45.78 47.84 -41.88
N SER A 447 45.49 46.53 -41.89
CA SER A 447 46.03 45.58 -42.87
C SER A 447 45.25 45.56 -44.19
N GLY A 448 44.22 46.41 -44.36
CA GLY A 448 43.38 46.47 -45.56
C GLY A 448 42.45 45.27 -45.77
N LYS A 449 42.28 44.41 -44.77
CA LYS A 449 41.47 43.17 -44.86
C LYS A 449 39.97 43.45 -44.80
N ILE A 450 39.56 44.48 -44.08
CA ILE A 450 38.20 45.01 -44.04
C ILE A 450 38.21 46.54 -44.06
N THR A 451 37.13 47.18 -44.50
CA THR A 451 37.00 48.64 -44.45
C THR A 451 36.57 49.13 -43.06
N ALA A 452 36.82 50.40 -42.77
CA ALA A 452 36.36 51.03 -41.53
C ALA A 452 34.82 50.96 -41.37
N ASP A 453 34.08 51.09 -42.47
CA ASP A 453 32.62 50.98 -42.48
C ASP A 453 32.14 49.55 -42.21
N GLN A 454 32.85 48.54 -42.75
CA GLN A 454 32.59 47.13 -42.45
C GLN A 454 32.84 46.81 -40.97
N LEU A 455 33.91 47.35 -40.37
CA LEU A 455 34.16 47.20 -38.93
C LEU A 455 33.06 47.87 -38.10
N ALA A 456 32.60 49.06 -38.48
CA ALA A 456 31.54 49.77 -37.79
C ALA A 456 30.19 49.03 -37.87
N PHE A 457 29.88 48.40 -39.01
CA PHE A 457 28.72 47.53 -39.16
C PHE A 457 28.81 46.29 -38.25
N LEU A 458 29.96 45.61 -38.23
CA LEU A 458 30.18 44.42 -37.39
C LEU A 458 30.05 44.73 -35.90
N LYS A 459 30.58 45.87 -35.43
CA LYS A 459 30.41 46.34 -34.04
C LYS A 459 28.94 46.63 -33.70
N ARG A 460 28.18 47.24 -34.64
CA ARG A 460 26.74 47.45 -34.46
C ARG A 460 25.97 46.13 -34.42
N ASN A 461 26.35 45.15 -35.23
CA ASN A 461 25.71 43.84 -35.25
C ASN A 461 25.95 43.06 -33.95
N GLU A 462 27.16 43.10 -33.39
CA GLU A 462 27.46 42.48 -32.09
C GLU A 462 26.67 43.11 -30.93
N ALA A 463 26.53 44.44 -30.93
CA ALA A 463 25.71 45.14 -29.95
C ALA A 463 24.20 44.86 -30.12
N ALA A 464 23.71 44.80 -31.36
CA ALA A 464 22.33 44.41 -31.66
C ALA A 464 22.04 42.98 -31.18
N HIS A 465 22.93 42.03 -31.48
CA HIS A 465 22.84 40.65 -31.02
C HIS A 465 22.78 40.54 -29.50
N ALA A 466 23.70 41.18 -28.78
CA ALA A 466 23.75 41.13 -27.31
C ALA A 466 22.45 41.68 -26.68
N ASN A 467 22.00 42.84 -27.13
CA ASN A 467 20.75 43.44 -26.65
C ASN A 467 19.54 42.55 -26.92
N ARG A 468 19.50 41.89 -28.09
CA ARG A 468 18.41 40.97 -28.45
C ARG A 468 18.40 39.68 -27.63
N VAL A 469 19.57 39.13 -27.31
CA VAL A 469 19.70 37.95 -26.45
C VAL A 469 19.20 38.24 -25.03
N GLU A 470 19.54 39.40 -24.47
CA GLU A 470 19.07 39.83 -23.15
C GLU A 470 17.55 40.05 -23.10
N HIS A 471 16.99 40.74 -24.09
CA HIS A 471 15.54 40.98 -24.12
C HIS A 471 14.71 39.73 -24.46
N PHE A 472 15.28 38.76 -25.20
CA PHE A 472 14.61 37.49 -25.47
C PHE A 472 14.31 36.73 -24.17
N ALA A 473 15.24 36.70 -23.22
CA ALA A 473 15.02 36.03 -21.94
C ALA A 473 13.83 36.62 -21.17
N LEU A 474 13.72 37.95 -21.14
CA LEU A 474 12.60 38.66 -20.50
C LEU A 474 11.27 38.40 -21.23
N PHE A 475 11.27 38.43 -22.57
CA PHE A 475 10.09 38.11 -23.37
C PHE A 475 9.64 36.65 -23.17
N ALA A 476 10.59 35.71 -23.13
CA ALA A 476 10.31 34.29 -22.89
C ALA A 476 9.68 34.07 -21.51
N ALA A 477 10.29 34.64 -20.45
CA ALA A 477 9.74 34.56 -19.10
C ALA A 477 8.34 35.20 -19.02
N SER A 478 8.15 36.38 -19.61
CA SER A 478 6.85 37.08 -19.59
C SER A 478 5.77 36.31 -20.34
N THR A 479 6.11 35.69 -21.48
CA THR A 479 5.17 34.89 -22.28
C THR A 479 4.79 33.60 -21.57
N VAL A 480 5.75 32.92 -20.95
CA VAL A 480 5.50 31.71 -20.14
C VAL A 480 4.63 32.03 -18.92
N LEU A 481 4.92 33.13 -18.23
CA LEU A 481 4.10 33.60 -17.10
C LEU A 481 2.69 34.00 -17.52
N ALA A 482 2.52 34.67 -18.66
CA ALA A 482 1.19 35.04 -19.17
C ALA A 482 0.35 33.81 -19.54
N VAL A 483 0.96 32.80 -20.15
CA VAL A 483 0.28 31.53 -20.46
C VAL A 483 -0.04 30.76 -19.18
N SER A 484 0.90 30.70 -18.22
CA SER A 484 0.71 30.03 -16.92
C SER A 484 -0.36 30.72 -16.05
N ALA A 485 -0.48 32.05 -16.13
CA ALA A 485 -1.49 32.82 -15.42
C ALA A 485 -2.89 32.78 -16.08
N GLY A 486 -3.06 32.03 -17.17
CA GLY A 486 -4.35 31.88 -17.86
C GLY A 486 -4.80 33.12 -18.65
N VAL A 487 -3.87 33.97 -19.10
CA VAL A 487 -4.20 35.16 -19.91
C VAL A 487 -4.84 34.72 -21.25
N PRO A 488 -5.92 35.36 -21.72
CA PRO A 488 -6.59 34.95 -22.96
C PRO A 488 -5.66 34.86 -24.17
N ASN A 489 -5.78 33.79 -24.96
CA ASN A 489 -4.91 33.50 -26.10
C ASN A 489 -4.83 34.65 -27.12
N GLU A 490 -5.90 35.41 -27.31
CA GLU A 490 -5.91 36.58 -28.20
C GLU A 490 -4.94 37.67 -27.75
N VAL A 491 -4.87 37.91 -26.43
CA VAL A 491 -3.96 38.90 -25.82
C VAL A 491 -2.52 38.43 -25.95
N VAL A 492 -2.26 37.16 -25.65
CA VAL A 492 -0.91 36.56 -25.78
C VAL A 492 -0.45 36.58 -27.24
N ASN A 493 -1.34 36.25 -28.19
CA ASN A 493 -1.03 36.24 -29.62
C ASN A 493 -0.76 37.65 -30.16
N ARG A 494 -1.57 38.64 -29.76
CA ARG A 494 -1.37 40.05 -30.15
C ARG A 494 -0.07 40.60 -29.57
N ALA A 495 0.24 40.29 -28.32
CA ALA A 495 1.49 40.69 -27.67
C ALA A 495 2.71 40.03 -28.33
N GLY A 496 2.65 38.74 -28.62
CA GLY A 496 3.71 37.99 -29.29
C GLY A 496 3.98 38.48 -30.72
N LEU A 497 2.92 38.80 -31.47
CA LEU A 497 3.04 39.39 -32.81
C LEU A 497 3.66 40.79 -32.76
N ALA A 498 3.16 41.66 -31.87
CA ALA A 498 3.67 43.01 -31.71
C ALA A 498 5.16 42.99 -31.34
N TYR A 499 5.54 42.20 -30.34
CA TYR A 499 6.94 42.06 -29.96
C TYR A 499 7.81 41.60 -31.13
N SER A 500 7.37 40.61 -31.91
CA SER A 500 8.13 40.08 -33.05
C SER A 500 8.35 41.13 -34.16
N LEU A 501 7.32 41.93 -34.47
CA LEU A 501 7.42 42.99 -35.47
C LEU A 501 8.34 44.13 -35.00
N PHE A 502 8.19 44.58 -33.75
CA PHE A 502 9.06 45.59 -33.15
C PHE A 502 10.52 45.11 -33.07
N SER A 503 10.71 43.82 -32.78
CA SER A 503 12.01 43.17 -32.72
C SER A 503 12.72 43.18 -34.07
N LEU A 504 11.99 42.89 -35.14
CA LEU A 504 12.52 42.91 -36.50
C LEU A 504 12.87 44.34 -36.94
N ALA A 505 12.00 45.30 -36.66
CA ALA A 505 12.22 46.71 -36.94
C ALA A 505 13.43 47.26 -36.17
N PHE A 506 13.57 46.92 -34.89
CA PHE A 506 14.71 47.31 -34.08
C PHE A 506 16.02 46.79 -34.65
N GLY A 507 16.12 45.50 -34.99
CA GLY A 507 17.33 44.94 -35.59
C GLY A 507 17.70 45.60 -36.91
N ALA A 508 16.71 45.86 -37.79
CA ALA A 508 16.95 46.55 -39.06
C ALA A 508 17.43 48.00 -38.85
N VAL A 509 16.80 48.78 -37.96
CA VAL A 509 17.19 50.15 -37.65
C VAL A 509 18.56 50.21 -36.98
N TYR A 510 18.88 49.24 -36.10
CA TYR A 510 20.16 49.19 -35.41
C TYR A 510 21.33 48.92 -36.38
N LEU A 511 21.11 48.04 -37.36
CA LEU A 511 22.13 47.65 -38.34
C LEU A 511 22.30 48.66 -39.48
N LEU A 512 21.20 49.15 -40.05
CA LEU A 512 21.19 49.89 -41.32
C LEU A 512 21.25 51.41 -41.14
N VAL A 513 20.81 51.96 -40.00
CA VAL A 513 20.81 53.41 -39.79
C VAL A 513 22.15 53.86 -39.23
N THR A 514 22.91 54.60 -40.04
CA THR A 514 24.22 55.16 -39.69
C THR A 514 24.18 56.65 -39.35
N ASN A 515 23.08 57.35 -39.68
CA ASN A 515 22.91 58.77 -39.42
C ASN A 515 22.60 59.02 -37.92
N PRO A 516 23.37 59.87 -37.21
CA PRO A 516 23.16 60.19 -35.80
C PRO A 516 21.74 60.70 -35.47
N ALA A 517 21.15 61.53 -36.33
CA ALA A 517 19.81 62.09 -36.10
C ALA A 517 18.70 61.03 -36.20
N LEU A 518 18.86 60.04 -37.08
CA LEU A 518 17.93 58.92 -37.23
C LEU A 518 18.18 57.79 -36.24
N SER A 519 19.34 57.78 -35.57
CA SER A 519 19.69 56.75 -34.57
C SER A 519 18.79 56.79 -33.32
N TYR A 520 18.13 57.92 -33.05
CA TYR A 520 17.12 58.05 -31.98
C TYR A 520 15.88 57.18 -32.22
N LEU A 521 15.59 56.77 -33.46
CA LEU A 521 14.52 55.81 -33.75
C LEU A 521 14.75 54.45 -33.06
N ARG A 522 15.99 54.13 -32.67
CA ARG A 522 16.31 52.93 -31.88
C ARG A 522 15.63 52.93 -30.50
N MET A 523 15.43 54.09 -29.87
CA MET A 523 14.67 54.18 -28.61
C MET A 523 13.19 53.92 -28.84
N SER A 524 12.62 54.43 -29.94
CA SER A 524 11.20 54.26 -30.28
C SER A 524 10.80 52.80 -30.49
N PHE A 525 11.71 51.98 -31.04
CA PHE A 525 11.51 50.54 -31.26
C PHE A 525 12.11 49.65 -30.15
N SER A 526 12.59 50.22 -29.05
CA SER A 526 13.07 49.45 -27.89
C SER A 526 11.92 48.76 -27.15
N SER A 527 12.23 47.64 -26.49
CA SER A 527 11.28 46.75 -25.80
C SER A 527 10.42 47.45 -24.72
N SER A 528 10.87 48.58 -24.19
CA SER A 528 10.12 49.40 -23.22
C SER A 528 8.89 50.10 -23.82
N SER A 529 8.91 50.45 -25.11
CA SER A 529 7.80 51.13 -25.80
C SER A 529 6.63 50.17 -26.10
N CYS A 530 6.92 48.88 -26.26
CA CYS A 530 5.94 47.82 -26.52
C CYS A 530 5.03 47.60 -25.28
N TRP A 531 5.58 47.76 -24.07
CA TRP A 531 4.85 47.63 -22.82
C TRP A 531 3.82 48.76 -22.60
N MET A 532 4.18 50.01 -22.90
CA MET A 532 3.25 51.16 -22.70
C MET A 532 2.01 51.10 -23.61
N SER A 533 2.12 50.51 -24.81
CA SER A 533 0.99 50.40 -25.73
C SER A 533 0.00 49.27 -25.38
N MET A 534 0.38 48.31 -24.53
CA MET A 534 -0.48 47.18 -24.14
C MET A 534 -1.35 47.47 -22.90
N VAL A 535 -0.94 48.40 -22.04
CA VAL A 535 -1.64 48.74 -20.78
C VAL A 535 -2.90 49.61 -21.00
N SER A 536 -3.09 50.18 -22.19
CA SER A 536 -4.16 51.16 -22.44
C SER A 536 -5.55 50.59 -22.81
N HIS A 537 -5.76 49.26 -22.85
CA HIS A 537 -6.97 48.65 -23.43
C HIS A 537 -7.61 47.48 -22.66
N THR A 538 -7.69 47.52 -21.32
CA THR A 538 -8.57 46.62 -20.54
C THR A 538 -9.51 47.41 -19.62
N PRO A 539 -10.85 47.21 -19.69
CA PRO A 539 -11.80 47.87 -18.79
C PRO A 539 -11.90 47.12 -17.45
N PRO A 540 -12.25 47.81 -16.34
CA PRO A 540 -12.31 47.20 -15.01
C PRO A 540 -13.68 46.53 -14.78
N VAL A 541 -13.67 45.31 -14.25
CA VAL A 541 -14.86 44.69 -13.65
C VAL A 541 -14.80 44.92 -12.14
N MET A 542 -15.69 45.79 -11.65
CA MET A 542 -16.04 45.92 -10.24
C MET A 542 -16.91 44.74 -9.79
N ASN A 543 -16.67 44.24 -8.58
CA ASN A 543 -17.74 43.91 -7.64
C ASN A 543 -17.23 44.25 -6.24
N GLY A 544 -17.91 45.21 -5.59
CA GLY A 544 -17.51 45.75 -4.31
C GLY A 544 -18.18 45.07 -3.13
N VAL A 545 -17.58 45.21 -1.95
CA VAL A 545 -18.25 45.60 -0.71
C VAL A 545 -17.27 46.46 0.10
N ASN A 546 -17.66 47.73 0.25
CA ASN A 546 -17.41 48.72 1.31
C ASN A 546 -16.07 48.71 2.06
N GLY A 547 -15.32 49.78 1.82
CA GLY A 547 -14.21 50.18 2.66
C GLY A 547 -14.63 50.76 4.00
N VAL A 548 -13.70 50.67 4.96
CA VAL A 548 -13.52 51.67 6.02
C VAL A 548 -12.02 51.91 6.15
N ASN A 549 -11.64 53.18 6.03
CA ASN A 549 -10.30 53.73 6.18
C ASN A 549 -9.76 53.57 7.60
N GLY A 550 -8.43 53.43 7.78
CA GLY A 550 -7.83 53.55 9.11
C GLY A 550 -6.34 53.26 9.26
N VAL A 551 -5.48 54.10 8.68
CA VAL A 551 -4.17 54.54 9.21
C VAL A 551 -3.18 53.46 9.69
N ASN A 552 -2.20 53.12 8.84
CA ASN A 552 -0.94 52.51 9.30
C ASN A 552 -0.05 53.56 9.97
N GLY A 553 0.10 53.44 11.30
CA GLY A 553 1.17 54.06 12.06
C GLY A 553 2.50 53.36 11.79
N LEU A 554 3.50 54.15 11.42
CA LEU A 554 4.90 53.76 11.34
C LEU A 554 5.43 53.38 12.72
N SER A 555 6.03 52.20 12.85
CA SER A 555 7.11 51.98 13.81
C SER A 555 8.19 51.08 13.22
N LYS A 556 9.32 51.71 12.90
CA LYS A 556 10.62 51.07 12.66
C LYS A 556 11.04 50.27 13.90
N VAL A 557 11.42 49.01 13.72
CA VAL A 557 12.44 48.38 14.56
C VAL A 557 13.44 47.67 13.64
N ASN A 558 14.67 48.16 13.70
CA ASN A 558 15.85 47.54 13.12
C ASN A 558 16.21 46.29 13.93
N GLY A 559 16.43 45.18 13.24
CA GLY A 559 17.12 44.00 13.74
C GLY A 559 17.47 43.11 12.57
N HIS A 560 18.71 43.18 12.08
CA HIS A 560 19.22 42.27 11.05
C HIS A 560 19.33 40.85 11.62
N ALA A 561 18.24 40.08 11.55
CA ALA A 561 18.33 38.63 11.53
C ALA A 561 18.59 38.22 10.06
N ARG A 562 19.63 37.42 9.82
CA ARG A 562 19.80 36.73 8.53
C ARG A 562 18.48 36.02 8.23
N LYS A 563 17.89 36.28 7.06
CA LYS A 563 16.82 35.43 6.53
C LYS A 563 17.36 34.00 6.48
N ASP A 564 16.80 33.12 7.30
CA ASP A 564 17.01 31.69 7.14
C ASP A 564 16.53 31.31 5.73
N SER A 565 17.39 30.64 4.99
CA SER A 565 17.08 30.12 3.67
C SER A 565 15.86 29.22 3.75
N SER A 566 14.87 29.41 2.87
CA SER A 566 13.71 28.53 2.75
C SER A 566 14.15 27.07 2.61
N PRO A 567 13.60 26.14 3.41
CA PRO A 567 13.97 24.73 3.37
C PRO A 567 13.65 24.12 2.00
N MET A 568 14.51 23.23 1.51
CA MET A 568 14.37 22.60 0.19
C MET A 568 13.21 21.61 0.10
N ALA A 569 12.77 21.07 1.23
CA ALA A 569 11.57 20.26 1.37
C ALA A 569 10.90 20.62 2.70
N PRO A 570 9.56 20.58 2.77
CA PRO A 570 8.83 20.94 3.99
C PRO A 570 9.25 20.04 5.14
N ALA A 571 9.28 20.61 6.35
CA ALA A 571 9.45 19.82 7.56
C ALA A 571 8.28 18.84 7.70
N PHE A 572 8.56 17.67 8.26
CA PHE A 572 7.53 16.68 8.54
C PHE A 572 7.82 15.95 9.86
N MET A 573 6.77 15.41 10.48
CA MET A 573 6.90 14.64 11.70
C MET A 573 6.44 13.20 11.50
N VAL A 574 7.10 12.29 12.19
CA VAL A 574 6.68 10.90 12.33
C VAL A 574 6.42 10.64 13.81
N SER A 575 5.41 9.82 14.13
CA SER A 575 5.17 9.36 15.49
C SER A 575 4.94 7.86 15.56
N ALA A 576 5.33 7.24 16.68
CA ALA A 576 5.05 5.83 16.95
C ALA A 576 4.74 5.62 18.43
N PRO A 577 3.73 4.80 18.78
CA PRO A 577 3.37 4.50 20.16
C PRO A 577 4.43 3.62 20.85
N GLY A 578 4.36 3.55 22.18
CA GLY A 578 5.00 2.49 22.95
C GLY A 578 4.12 1.23 23.00
N LYS A 579 4.52 0.29 23.84
CA LYS A 579 3.81 -0.98 24.05
C LYS A 579 3.70 -1.35 25.52
N VAL A 580 2.62 -2.05 25.87
CA VAL A 580 2.49 -2.79 27.14
C VAL A 580 2.16 -4.25 26.87
N ILE A 581 2.55 -5.12 27.79
CA ILE A 581 2.04 -6.48 27.80
C ILE A 581 0.73 -6.45 28.61
N VAL A 582 -0.36 -6.80 27.94
CA VAL A 582 -1.70 -6.86 28.54
C VAL A 582 -1.85 -8.17 29.29
N PHE A 583 -1.45 -9.29 28.66
CA PHE A 583 -1.45 -10.62 29.26
C PHE A 583 -0.26 -11.46 28.78
N GLY A 584 0.15 -12.46 29.57
CA GLY A 584 1.13 -13.48 29.15
C GLY A 584 2.61 -13.13 29.39
N GLU A 585 2.90 -12.18 30.28
CA GLU A 585 4.21 -11.58 30.56
C GLU A 585 5.36 -12.59 30.63
N HIS A 586 5.35 -13.48 31.61
CA HIS A 586 6.37 -14.51 31.80
C HIS A 586 5.98 -15.83 31.14
N ALA A 587 4.68 -16.04 30.88
CA ALA A 587 4.17 -17.24 30.25
C ALA A 587 4.73 -17.43 28.84
N VAL A 588 4.94 -16.33 28.12
CA VAL A 588 5.50 -16.33 26.76
C VAL A 588 6.88 -16.96 26.67
N VAL A 589 7.72 -16.77 27.70
CA VAL A 589 9.07 -17.34 27.74
C VAL A 589 9.02 -18.87 27.76
N HIS A 590 7.89 -19.42 28.22
CA HIS A 590 7.63 -20.84 28.39
C HIS A 590 6.63 -21.39 27.35
N GLY A 591 6.55 -20.79 26.17
CA GLY A 591 5.79 -21.33 25.03
C GLY A 591 4.28 -21.02 25.05
N LYS A 592 3.81 -20.19 25.98
CA LYS A 592 2.42 -19.73 26.06
C LYS A 592 2.21 -18.48 25.21
N ALA A 593 0.96 -18.10 25.02
CA ALA A 593 0.58 -16.87 24.35
C ALA A 593 0.79 -15.65 25.26
N ALA A 594 1.10 -14.52 24.65
CA ALA A 594 1.05 -13.20 25.26
C ALA A 594 0.33 -12.23 24.32
N MET A 595 -0.42 -11.31 24.90
CA MET A 595 -1.05 -10.22 24.18
C MET A 595 -0.34 -8.91 24.53
N ALA A 596 0.24 -8.26 23.53
CA ALA A 596 0.86 -6.96 23.65
C ALA A 596 0.03 -5.93 22.89
N ALA A 597 -0.10 -4.72 23.43
CA ALA A 597 -0.91 -3.68 22.83
C ALA A 597 -0.18 -2.33 22.86
N ALA A 598 -0.50 -1.50 21.88
CA ALA A 598 0.04 -0.16 21.76
C ALA A 598 -0.52 0.74 22.86
N ILE A 599 0.34 1.59 23.41
CA ILE A 599 -0.10 2.67 24.32
C ILE A 599 0.06 4.01 23.61
N SER A 600 -0.92 4.89 23.75
CA SER A 600 -0.92 6.21 23.11
C SER A 600 0.11 7.20 23.66
N LEU A 601 1.07 6.76 24.48
CA LEU A 601 2.32 7.47 24.73
C LEU A 601 3.28 7.23 23.55
N ARG A 602 3.77 8.30 22.92
CA ARG A 602 4.43 8.22 21.60
C ARG A 602 5.79 8.89 21.61
N SER A 603 6.68 8.39 20.75
CA SER A 603 7.84 9.16 20.31
C SER A 603 7.47 9.97 19.08
N TYR A 604 8.00 11.18 19.00
CA TYR A 604 7.75 12.15 17.94
C TYR A 604 9.09 12.59 17.34
N LEU A 605 9.29 12.33 16.05
CA LEU A 605 10.50 12.68 15.32
C LEU A 605 10.18 13.77 14.30
N LEU A 606 10.71 14.97 14.52
CA LEU A 606 10.68 16.09 13.58
C LEU A 606 11.91 16.05 12.68
N VAL A 607 11.68 16.05 11.37
CA VAL A 607 12.72 16.06 10.35
C VAL A 607 12.69 17.41 9.64
N THR A 608 13.80 18.14 9.71
CA THR A 608 13.97 19.45 9.05
C THR A 608 15.12 19.38 8.06
N THR A 609 14.87 19.79 6.81
CA THR A 609 15.92 19.85 5.79
C THR A 609 16.75 21.12 5.96
N ARG A 610 18.07 21.02 5.81
CA ARG A 610 19.00 22.17 5.83
C ARG A 610 19.45 22.53 4.42
N SER A 611 19.96 23.76 4.28
CA SER A 611 20.53 24.26 3.03
C SER A 611 21.72 23.41 2.54
N LYS A 612 21.90 23.31 1.22
CA LYS A 612 22.98 22.56 0.55
C LYS A 612 24.41 22.94 1.00
N SER A 613 24.58 24.10 1.63
CA SER A 613 25.88 24.58 2.12
C SER A 613 26.47 23.71 3.23
N HIS A 614 25.64 22.91 3.91
CA HIS A 614 26.06 21.98 4.95
C HIS A 614 25.77 20.56 4.49
N ARG A 615 26.77 19.66 4.53
CA ARG A 615 26.61 18.22 4.22
C ARG A 615 26.60 17.39 5.51
N THR A 616 25.76 17.80 6.45
CA THR A 616 25.75 17.24 7.81
C THR A 616 24.41 16.67 8.18
N ILE A 617 24.41 15.56 8.93
CA ILE A 617 23.24 15.03 9.63
C ILE A 617 23.40 15.30 11.13
N ARG A 618 22.35 15.83 11.76
CA ARG A 618 22.35 16.12 13.21
C ARG A 618 21.21 15.38 13.89
N LEU A 619 21.51 14.69 14.98
CA LEU A 619 20.57 13.95 15.80
C LEU A 619 20.45 14.64 17.16
N VAL A 620 19.24 15.07 17.52
CA VAL A 620 18.95 15.87 18.72
C VAL A 620 17.84 15.21 19.52
N PHE A 621 18.16 14.53 20.62
CA PHE A 621 17.20 13.93 21.56
C PHE A 621 17.31 14.64 22.93
N PRO A 622 16.58 15.75 23.14
CA PRO A 622 16.68 16.56 24.35
C PRO A 622 16.34 15.82 25.63
N ASP A 623 15.41 14.86 25.58
CA ASP A 623 14.93 14.13 26.77
C ASP A 623 16.05 13.31 27.45
N VAL A 624 17.11 12.99 26.70
CA VAL A 624 18.33 12.34 27.22
C VAL A 624 19.57 13.23 27.12
N GLY A 625 19.47 14.42 26.53
CA GLY A 625 20.60 15.33 26.33
C GLY A 625 21.56 14.91 25.22
N LEU A 626 21.08 14.15 24.22
CA LEU A 626 21.86 13.80 23.04
C LEU A 626 21.76 14.93 22.00
N ASP A 627 22.90 15.48 21.61
CA ASP A 627 23.02 16.40 20.48
C ASP A 627 24.34 16.13 19.79
N HIS A 628 24.28 15.55 18.59
CA HIS A 628 25.48 15.19 17.84
C HIS A 628 25.29 15.41 16.35
N THR A 629 26.37 15.82 15.68
CA THR A 629 26.39 16.12 14.24
C THR A 629 27.50 15.32 13.57
N TRP A 630 27.16 14.60 12.50
CA TRP A 630 28.12 13.92 11.64
C TRP A 630 28.18 14.59 10.27
N ASN A 631 29.35 14.56 9.65
CA ASN A 631 29.52 14.89 8.25
C ASN A 631 29.16 13.67 7.39
N ILE A 632 28.27 13.85 6.41
CA ILE A 632 27.81 12.75 5.53
C ILE A 632 28.98 12.18 4.75
N ASP A 633 29.92 13.01 4.32
CA ASP A 633 31.05 12.60 3.47
C ASP A 633 32.11 11.77 4.22
N GLU A 634 32.12 11.84 5.56
CA GLU A 634 33.06 11.10 6.41
C GLU A 634 32.54 9.73 6.82
N LEU A 635 31.26 9.43 6.58
CA LEU A 635 30.69 8.12 6.89
C LEU A 635 31.33 7.01 6.03
N PRO A 636 31.37 5.75 6.50
CA PRO A 636 32.11 4.68 5.85
C PRO A 636 31.39 4.09 4.61
N TRP A 637 31.02 4.95 3.66
CA TRP A 637 30.32 4.57 2.42
C TRP A 637 31.09 3.54 1.60
N ALA A 638 32.43 3.66 1.52
CA ALA A 638 33.26 2.72 0.77
C ALA A 638 33.22 1.29 1.34
N VAL A 639 33.12 1.15 2.67
CA VAL A 639 32.96 -0.16 3.32
C VAL A 639 31.58 -0.72 3.00
N PHE A 640 30.56 0.13 3.06
CA PHE A 640 29.19 -0.26 2.74
C PHE A 640 29.01 -0.67 1.26
N GLU A 641 29.63 0.03 0.32
CA GLU A 641 29.61 -0.30 -1.11
C GLU A 641 30.24 -1.66 -1.45
N GLN A 642 31.19 -2.12 -0.64
CA GLN A 642 31.81 -3.44 -0.78
C GLN A 642 30.91 -4.58 -0.28
N THR A 643 29.93 -4.26 0.58
CA THR A 643 28.95 -5.22 1.08
C THR A 643 27.74 -5.31 0.14
N LYS A 644 26.99 -6.41 0.22
CA LYS A 644 25.74 -6.51 -0.54
C LYS A 644 24.73 -5.53 0.05
N LYS A 645 24.55 -4.38 -0.59
CA LYS A 645 23.59 -3.35 -0.15
C LYS A 645 22.19 -3.98 -0.01
N PRO A 646 21.65 -4.09 1.22
CA PRO A 646 20.28 -4.54 1.40
C PRO A 646 19.36 -3.54 0.71
N LYS A 647 18.50 -4.03 -0.16
CA LYS A 647 17.47 -3.20 -0.78
C LYS A 647 16.38 -2.93 0.24
N TYR A 648 15.62 -1.86 0.04
CA TYR A 648 14.56 -1.46 0.97
C TYR A 648 13.46 -2.54 1.18
N TYR A 649 13.36 -3.52 0.29
CA TYR A 649 12.43 -4.65 0.34
C TYR A 649 13.07 -5.97 0.80
N ASP A 650 14.39 -6.02 0.98
CA ASP A 650 15.06 -7.25 1.42
C ASP A 650 14.72 -7.55 2.89
N LEU A 651 14.58 -8.84 3.21
CA LEU A 651 14.42 -9.28 4.58
C LEU A 651 15.80 -9.26 5.28
N VAL A 652 16.01 -8.29 6.17
CA VAL A 652 17.22 -8.19 6.99
C VAL A 652 16.93 -8.77 8.37
N THR A 653 17.43 -9.99 8.63
CA THR A 653 17.27 -10.67 9.93
C THR A 653 18.46 -10.51 10.85
N ASP A 654 19.60 -10.07 10.32
CA ASP A 654 20.88 -10.01 11.02
C ASP A 654 21.66 -8.76 10.59
N LEU A 655 22.58 -8.32 11.45
CA LEU A 655 23.45 -7.17 11.17
C LEU A 655 24.65 -7.60 10.32
N ASP A 656 25.04 -6.75 9.37
CA ASP A 656 26.35 -6.87 8.73
C ASP A 656 27.41 -6.39 9.72
N ASN A 657 28.13 -7.34 10.30
CA ASN A 657 29.17 -7.06 11.28
C ASN A 657 30.27 -6.14 10.73
N THR A 658 30.54 -6.18 9.42
CA THR A 658 31.54 -5.33 8.76
C THR A 658 31.12 -3.87 8.80
N VAL A 659 29.85 -3.60 8.46
CA VAL A 659 29.27 -2.25 8.48
C VAL A 659 29.12 -1.76 9.92
N PHE A 660 28.63 -2.64 10.81
CA PHE A 660 28.46 -2.33 12.23
C PHE A 660 29.81 -1.96 12.89
N ASP A 661 30.87 -2.72 12.62
CA ASP A 661 32.21 -2.44 13.14
C ASP A 661 32.80 -1.15 12.57
N ALA A 662 32.57 -0.86 11.29
CA ALA A 662 33.01 0.39 10.66
C ALA A 662 32.32 1.64 11.24
N LEU A 663 31.11 1.49 11.80
CA LEU A 663 30.37 2.58 12.44
C LEU A 663 30.76 2.83 13.90
N LYS A 664 31.39 1.86 14.59
CA LYS A 664 31.78 2.00 16.01
C LYS A 664 32.58 3.28 16.30
N PRO A 665 33.62 3.66 15.51
CA PRO A 665 34.38 4.88 15.77
C PRO A 665 33.53 6.16 15.73
N PHE A 666 32.43 6.19 14.96
CA PHE A 666 31.53 7.33 14.87
C PHE A 666 30.55 7.40 16.03
N ALA A 667 30.06 6.24 16.49
CA ALA A 667 29.22 6.15 17.68
C ALA A 667 30.03 6.43 18.96
N ASP A 668 31.29 5.98 19.04
CA ASP A 668 32.14 6.13 20.22
C ASP A 668 32.46 7.59 20.56
N GLN A 669 32.50 8.46 19.55
CA GLN A 669 32.71 9.90 19.69
C GLN A 669 31.50 10.64 20.30
N VAL A 670 30.35 9.98 20.41
CA VAL A 670 29.13 10.60 20.92
C VAL A 670 29.20 10.75 22.43
N SER A 671 28.94 11.97 22.91
CA SER A 671 28.80 12.32 24.33
C SER A 671 29.96 11.84 25.21
N PRO A 672 31.22 12.21 24.91
CA PRO A 672 32.40 11.69 25.59
C PRO A 672 32.46 12.07 27.08
N THR A 673 31.79 13.16 27.46
CA THR A 673 31.73 13.70 28.83
C THR A 673 30.51 13.22 29.63
N ALA A 674 29.59 12.48 29.03
CA ALA A 674 28.39 11.99 29.71
C ALA A 674 28.73 10.80 30.65
N ALA A 675 27.89 10.61 31.68
CA ALA A 675 28.01 9.47 32.58
C ALA A 675 27.94 8.13 31.80
N PRO A 676 28.64 7.06 32.23
CA PRO A 676 28.76 5.82 31.46
C PRO A 676 27.42 5.22 31.00
N ASP A 677 26.43 5.18 31.89
CA ASP A 677 25.10 4.62 31.58
C ASP A 677 24.35 5.46 30.55
N LEU A 678 24.41 6.79 30.68
CA LEU A 678 23.78 7.72 29.74
C LEU A 678 24.51 7.71 28.39
N ARG A 679 25.84 7.68 28.40
CA ARG A 679 26.67 7.58 27.20
C ARG A 679 26.34 6.31 26.42
N LYS A 680 26.12 5.19 27.10
CA LYS A 680 25.69 3.94 26.45
C LYS A 680 24.35 4.09 25.74
N VAL A 681 23.37 4.79 26.34
CA VAL A 681 22.09 5.10 25.68
C VAL A 681 22.32 5.93 24.42
N HIS A 682 23.17 6.96 24.51
CA HIS A 682 23.50 7.84 23.38
C HIS A 682 24.21 7.11 22.24
N GLN A 683 25.16 6.24 22.57
CA GLN A 683 25.90 5.41 21.61
C GLN A 683 24.97 4.43 20.91
N ASN A 684 24.08 3.75 21.65
CA ASN A 684 23.14 2.80 21.08
C ASN A 684 22.14 3.48 20.12
N ALA A 685 21.57 4.62 20.53
CA ALA A 685 20.68 5.41 19.68
C ALA A 685 21.39 5.92 18.41
N SER A 686 22.62 6.39 18.55
CA SER A 686 23.43 6.87 17.43
C SER A 686 23.84 5.75 16.48
N MET A 687 24.24 4.59 17.01
CA MET A 687 24.56 3.41 16.22
C MET A 687 23.35 2.95 15.39
N SER A 688 22.18 2.83 16.02
CA SER A 688 20.95 2.48 15.32
C SER A 688 20.61 3.49 14.22
N PHE A 689 20.72 4.79 14.50
CA PHE A 689 20.46 5.83 13.50
C PHE A 689 21.44 5.78 12.33
N LEU A 690 22.74 5.70 12.60
CA LEU A 690 23.79 5.67 11.59
C LEU A 690 23.70 4.43 10.71
N TYR A 691 23.43 3.26 11.31
CA TYR A 691 23.27 2.01 10.57
C TYR A 691 22.07 2.10 9.61
N LEU A 692 20.90 2.54 10.11
CA LEU A 692 19.72 2.74 9.27
C LEU A 692 19.96 3.80 8.18
N PHE A 693 20.67 4.89 8.51
CA PHE A 693 20.99 5.96 7.55
C PHE A 693 21.94 5.48 6.44
N LEU A 694 22.95 4.64 6.75
CA LEU A 694 23.81 4.03 5.73
C LEU A 694 23.02 3.08 4.83
N CYS A 695 22.15 2.25 5.42
CA CYS A 695 21.38 1.26 4.65
C CYS A 695 20.35 1.91 3.72
N LEU A 696 19.58 2.87 4.24
CA LEU A 696 18.47 3.49 3.51
C LEU A 696 18.89 4.74 2.74
N GLY A 697 19.92 5.45 3.19
CA GLY A 697 20.39 6.67 2.58
C GLY A 697 21.37 6.49 1.43
N SER A 698 22.00 7.60 1.07
CA SER A 698 23.05 7.67 0.05
C SER A 698 24.10 8.72 0.43
N PRO A 699 25.30 8.68 -0.18
CA PRO A 699 26.27 9.77 -0.06
C PRO A 699 25.68 11.12 -0.52
N PHE A 700 24.68 11.12 -1.40
CA PHE A 700 24.04 12.33 -1.92
C PHE A 700 22.83 12.79 -1.11
N SER A 701 22.54 12.16 0.03
CA SER A 701 21.43 12.55 0.90
C SER A 701 21.52 14.02 1.32
N ASN A 702 20.37 14.68 1.40
CA ASN A 702 20.28 16.06 1.88
C ASN A 702 20.69 16.14 3.35
N ALA A 703 21.26 17.29 3.75
CA ALA A 703 21.50 17.57 5.15
C ALA A 703 20.18 17.76 5.90
N CYS A 704 20.04 17.07 7.03
CA CYS A 704 18.82 17.04 7.81
C CYS A 704 19.13 17.11 9.31
N VAL A 705 18.20 17.69 10.07
CA VAL A 705 18.18 17.58 11.53
C VAL A 705 17.01 16.70 11.95
N TYR A 706 17.32 15.69 12.74
CA TYR A 706 16.39 14.72 13.31
C TYR A 706 16.22 15.04 14.78
N THR A 707 15.12 15.71 15.13
CA THR A 707 14.82 16.11 16.52
C THR A 707 13.76 15.18 17.08
N LEU A 708 14.06 14.47 18.18
CA LEU A 708 13.13 13.52 18.78
C LEU A 708 12.75 13.94 20.20
N ARG A 709 11.45 13.91 20.49
CA ARG A 709 10.90 14.00 21.85
C ARG A 709 9.95 12.84 22.09
N SER A 710 9.80 12.38 23.32
CA SER A 710 8.91 11.27 23.65
C SER A 710 8.06 11.58 24.87
N THR A 711 6.80 11.12 24.84
CA THR A 711 5.95 11.03 26.03
C THR A 711 6.06 9.67 26.71
N LEU A 712 6.94 8.80 26.21
CA LEU A 712 7.24 7.52 26.86
C LEU A 712 8.30 7.71 27.95
N PRO A 713 8.07 7.15 29.16
CA PRO A 713 9.11 7.14 30.19
C PRO A 713 10.32 6.31 29.74
N VAL A 714 11.49 6.93 29.81
CA VAL A 714 12.76 6.32 29.43
C VAL A 714 13.10 5.17 30.38
N GLY A 715 13.43 4.00 29.82
CA GLY A 715 13.89 2.85 30.61
C GLY A 715 12.80 2.10 31.40
N ALA A 716 11.52 2.46 31.24
CA ALA A 716 10.40 1.79 31.92
C ALA A 716 10.05 0.40 31.33
N GLY A 717 10.63 0.04 30.19
CA GLY A 717 10.32 -1.21 29.49
C GLY A 717 9.00 -1.13 28.70
N LEU A 718 8.65 0.06 28.20
CA LEU A 718 7.45 0.32 27.39
C LEU A 718 7.75 0.37 25.87
N GLY A 719 8.90 -0.16 25.43
CA GLY A 719 9.27 -0.19 24.01
C GLY A 719 9.70 1.18 23.45
N SER A 720 10.33 2.05 24.27
CA SER A 720 10.79 3.36 23.81
C SER A 720 11.85 3.27 22.69
N SER A 721 12.78 2.31 22.76
CA SER A 721 13.77 2.08 21.69
C SER A 721 13.09 1.65 20.39
N ALA A 722 12.13 0.73 20.46
CA ALA A 722 11.38 0.28 19.31
C ALA A 722 10.57 1.41 18.67
N SER A 723 9.90 2.24 19.49
CA SER A 723 9.18 3.44 19.04
C SER A 723 10.11 4.42 18.30
N ILE A 724 11.32 4.65 18.82
CA ILE A 724 12.35 5.47 18.17
C ILE A 724 12.81 4.84 16.84
N CYS A 725 13.10 3.54 16.82
CA CYS A 725 13.51 2.82 15.61
C CYS A 725 12.42 2.85 14.51
N VAL A 726 11.14 2.77 14.89
CA VAL A 726 10.00 2.92 13.97
C VAL A 726 9.95 4.34 13.41
N CYS A 727 10.10 5.36 14.25
CA CYS A 727 10.11 6.76 13.80
C CYS A 727 11.26 7.03 12.82
N ILE A 728 12.48 6.60 13.15
CA ILE A 728 13.66 6.76 12.29
C ILE A 728 13.46 6.02 10.97
N SER A 729 13.02 4.75 11.01
CA SER A 729 12.83 3.94 9.81
C SER A 729 11.78 4.57 8.88
N ALA A 730 10.62 4.96 9.42
CA ALA A 730 9.59 5.58 8.61
C ALA A 730 10.02 6.95 8.05
N ALA A 731 10.76 7.76 8.83
CA ALA A 731 11.32 9.02 8.34
C ALA A 731 12.32 8.83 7.19
N LEU A 732 13.27 7.91 7.33
CA LEU A 732 14.26 7.62 6.29
C LEU A 732 13.62 7.04 5.04
N LEU A 733 12.70 6.07 5.19
CA LEU A 733 11.96 5.49 4.07
C LEU A 733 11.07 6.53 3.36
N LYS A 734 10.53 7.51 4.10
CA LYS A 734 9.79 8.64 3.51
C LYS A 734 10.71 9.58 2.72
N GLN A 735 11.90 9.89 3.23
CA GLN A 735 12.86 10.76 2.55
C GLN A 735 13.38 10.19 1.23
N ILE A 736 13.49 8.86 1.12
CA ILE A 736 13.83 8.20 -0.15
C ILE A 736 12.62 7.92 -1.05
N HIS A 737 11.45 8.46 -0.69
CA HIS A 737 10.19 8.35 -1.45
C HIS A 737 9.71 6.90 -1.68
N VAL A 738 10.07 5.97 -0.79
CA VAL A 738 9.61 4.57 -0.84
C VAL A 738 8.25 4.39 -0.15
N LEU A 739 7.97 5.17 0.90
CA LEU A 739 6.66 5.15 1.57
C LEU A 739 5.66 6.06 0.86
N ALA A 740 4.54 5.46 0.44
CA ALA A 740 3.32 6.21 0.19
C ALA A 740 2.78 6.74 1.52
N GLY A 741 2.31 7.99 1.54
CA GLY A 741 1.63 8.53 2.73
C GLY A 741 0.35 7.74 3.01
N PRO A 742 -0.11 7.66 4.27
CA PRO A 742 -1.36 7.00 4.59
C PRO A 742 -2.52 7.77 3.95
N HIS A 743 -3.38 7.07 3.23
CA HIS A 743 -4.57 7.64 2.59
C HIS A 743 -5.82 6.83 3.00
N PRO A 744 -6.98 7.47 3.23
CA PRO A 744 -8.21 6.76 3.61
C PRO A 744 -8.60 5.66 2.63
N ASP A 745 -8.45 5.91 1.33
CA ASP A 745 -8.80 4.96 0.26
C ASP A 745 -7.66 3.98 -0.10
N GLN A 746 -6.62 3.88 0.73
CA GLN A 746 -5.51 2.97 0.47
C GLN A 746 -5.94 1.51 0.68
N PRO A 747 -5.73 0.60 -0.30
CA PRO A 747 -6.05 -0.81 -0.13
C PRO A 747 -5.32 -1.41 1.08
N VAL A 748 -5.99 -2.31 1.81
CA VAL A 748 -5.45 -2.92 3.04
C VAL A 748 -4.13 -3.64 2.75
N GLU A 749 -4.00 -4.29 1.60
CA GLU A 749 -2.76 -4.97 1.19
C GLU A 749 -1.60 -3.98 1.04
N GLU A 750 -1.85 -2.79 0.49
CA GLU A 750 -0.82 -1.76 0.35
C GLU A 750 -0.44 -1.19 1.72
N VAL A 751 -1.41 -0.93 2.61
CA VAL A 751 -1.13 -0.50 3.99
C VAL A 751 -0.24 -1.53 4.70
N GLU A 752 -0.57 -2.82 4.59
CA GLU A 752 0.19 -3.92 5.17
C GLU A 752 1.62 -4.00 4.62
N VAL A 753 1.82 -3.78 3.32
CA VAL A 753 3.16 -3.71 2.71
C VAL A 753 3.97 -2.54 3.26
N GLN A 754 3.37 -1.36 3.45
CA GLN A 754 4.06 -0.20 4.00
C GLN A 754 4.43 -0.42 5.48
N LEU A 755 3.50 -0.95 6.28
CA LEU A 755 3.74 -1.31 7.68
C LEU A 755 4.82 -2.38 7.83
N ASP A 756 4.80 -3.42 7.00
CA ASP A 756 5.80 -4.48 7.01
C ASP A 756 7.21 -3.96 6.67
N ARG A 757 7.32 -3.03 5.70
CA ARG A 757 8.60 -2.35 5.39
C ARG A 757 9.13 -1.56 6.58
N ILE A 758 8.28 -0.74 7.20
CA ILE A 758 8.67 0.05 8.39
C ILE A 758 9.10 -0.90 9.51
N ASN A 759 8.36 -1.98 9.73
CA ASN A 759 8.61 -2.93 10.81
C ASN A 759 9.95 -3.64 10.65
N LYS A 760 10.27 -4.12 9.43
CA LYS A 760 11.53 -4.80 9.12
C LYS A 760 12.73 -3.90 9.40
N TRP A 761 12.70 -2.65 8.94
CA TRP A 761 13.79 -1.71 9.21
C TRP A 761 13.86 -1.30 10.69
N ALA A 762 12.72 -1.15 11.36
CA ALA A 762 12.70 -0.90 12.80
C ALA A 762 13.28 -2.08 13.60
N PHE A 763 13.09 -3.32 13.13
CA PHE A 763 13.72 -4.51 13.70
C PHE A 763 15.25 -4.49 13.56
N VAL A 764 15.78 -4.03 12.43
CA VAL A 764 17.23 -3.82 12.24
C VAL A 764 17.76 -2.76 13.22
N GLY A 765 17.03 -1.68 13.43
CA GLY A 765 17.40 -0.69 14.46
C GLY A 765 17.43 -1.29 15.87
N GLU A 766 16.42 -2.08 16.22
CA GLU A 766 16.37 -2.80 17.50
C GLU A 766 17.50 -3.83 17.66
N LEU A 767 17.91 -4.50 16.57
CA LEU A 767 19.09 -5.37 16.56
C LEU A 767 20.36 -4.60 16.94
N CYS A 768 20.52 -3.37 16.45
CA CYS A 768 21.68 -2.53 16.80
C CYS A 768 21.73 -2.17 18.29
N ILE A 769 20.58 -2.05 18.95
CA ILE A 769 20.47 -1.62 20.36
C ILE A 769 20.55 -2.81 21.33
N HIS A 770 19.81 -3.88 21.04
CA HIS A 770 19.59 -5.00 21.96
C HIS A 770 20.25 -6.31 21.52
N GLY A 771 20.76 -6.39 20.29
CA GLY A 771 21.43 -7.57 19.73
C GLY A 771 20.49 -8.70 19.30
N ASN A 772 19.53 -9.11 20.15
CA ASN A 772 18.56 -10.17 19.84
C ASN A 772 17.14 -9.81 20.34
N PRO A 773 16.48 -8.82 19.73
CA PRO A 773 15.14 -8.40 20.09
C PRO A 773 14.11 -9.47 19.67
N SER A 774 12.97 -9.53 20.38
CA SER A 774 11.88 -10.47 20.08
C SER A 774 11.05 -10.09 18.84
N GLY A 775 11.18 -8.85 18.37
CA GLY A 775 10.34 -8.26 17.31
C GLY A 775 9.00 -7.72 17.81
N VAL A 776 8.50 -8.12 18.99
CA VAL A 776 7.17 -7.69 19.47
C VAL A 776 7.07 -6.18 19.61
N ASP A 777 8.07 -5.56 20.23
CA ASP A 777 8.01 -4.15 20.58
C ASP A 777 7.90 -3.27 19.32
N ASN A 778 8.70 -3.55 18.29
CA ASN A 778 8.60 -2.82 17.03
C ASN A 778 7.35 -3.19 16.23
N THR A 779 6.85 -4.43 16.31
CA THR A 779 5.62 -4.82 15.61
C THR A 779 4.41 -4.08 16.18
N VAL A 780 4.31 -3.97 17.50
CA VAL A 780 3.26 -3.18 18.16
C VAL A 780 3.43 -1.69 17.85
N ALA A 781 4.65 -1.15 17.95
CA ALA A 781 4.90 0.26 17.64
C ALA A 781 4.63 0.61 16.16
N THR A 782 4.82 -0.34 15.24
CA THR A 782 4.56 -0.11 13.82
C THR A 782 3.07 -0.22 13.50
N ARG A 783 2.42 -1.31 13.91
CA ARG A 783 1.04 -1.64 13.50
C ARG A 783 -0.03 -1.03 14.40
N GLY A 784 0.30 -0.70 15.64
CA GLY A 784 -0.67 -0.24 16.63
C GLY A 784 -1.57 -1.36 17.14
N LYS A 785 -2.71 -0.96 17.71
CA LYS A 785 -3.75 -1.86 18.22
C LYS A 785 -3.15 -2.91 19.16
N ALA A 786 -3.40 -4.19 18.93
CA ALA A 786 -2.79 -5.28 19.69
C ALA A 786 -2.27 -6.40 18.79
N VAL A 787 -1.37 -7.21 19.34
CA VAL A 787 -0.83 -8.41 18.73
C VAL A 787 -0.86 -9.56 19.73
N LEU A 788 -1.26 -10.73 19.25
CA LEU A 788 -1.07 -11.99 19.96
C LEU A 788 0.26 -12.60 19.52
N PHE A 789 1.14 -12.83 20.48
CA PHE A 789 2.47 -13.36 20.27
C PHE A 789 2.61 -14.74 20.93
N LYS A 790 3.21 -15.68 20.22
CA LYS A 790 3.51 -17.01 20.77
C LYS A 790 4.84 -17.53 20.24
N ARG A 791 5.72 -17.96 21.15
CA ARG A 791 7.04 -18.50 20.81
C ARG A 791 7.23 -19.89 21.44
N GLN A 792 6.87 -20.93 20.69
CA GLN A 792 7.04 -22.32 21.14
C GLN A 792 8.46 -22.85 20.91
N ASP A 793 9.09 -22.42 19.82
CA ASP A 793 10.42 -22.84 19.41
C ASP A 793 11.30 -21.61 19.23
N TYR A 794 12.42 -21.55 19.95
CA TYR A 794 13.35 -20.43 19.86
C TYR A 794 14.21 -20.45 18.60
N SER A 795 14.28 -21.59 17.90
CA SER A 795 14.98 -21.73 16.62
C SER A 795 14.16 -21.22 15.43
N LYS A 796 12.85 -21.01 15.62
CA LYS A 796 11.93 -20.50 14.60
C LYS A 796 11.52 -19.06 14.92
N PRO A 797 11.14 -18.26 13.91
CA PRO A 797 10.54 -16.96 14.15
C PRO A 797 9.25 -17.12 14.98
N PRO A 798 8.96 -16.19 15.89
CA PRO A 798 7.76 -16.25 16.69
C PRO A 798 6.50 -16.08 15.83
N LYS A 799 5.40 -16.70 16.27
CA LYS A 799 4.10 -16.48 15.64
C LYS A 799 3.50 -15.18 16.18
N VAL A 800 3.31 -14.21 15.30
CA VAL A 800 2.64 -12.94 15.59
C VAL A 800 1.30 -12.92 14.85
N THR A 801 0.22 -12.63 15.54
CA THR A 801 -1.13 -12.53 14.97
C THR A 801 -1.71 -11.17 15.34
N PRO A 802 -1.89 -10.25 14.37
CA PRO A 802 -2.50 -8.95 14.61
C PRO A 802 -3.94 -9.07 15.12
N VAL A 803 -4.33 -8.14 16.00
CA VAL A 803 -5.70 -7.98 16.50
C VAL A 803 -6.19 -6.60 16.06
N ASN A 804 -6.64 -6.51 14.81
CA ASN A 804 -6.92 -5.23 14.14
C ASN A 804 -8.11 -4.48 14.77
N HIS A 805 -9.12 -5.22 15.27
CA HIS A 805 -10.31 -4.67 15.92
C HIS A 805 -10.15 -4.52 17.45
N PHE A 806 -8.92 -4.36 17.94
CA PHE A 806 -8.71 -4.11 19.37
C PHE A 806 -9.20 -2.69 19.72
N PRO A 807 -10.09 -2.53 20.71
CA PRO A 807 -10.69 -1.25 21.08
C PRO A 807 -9.67 -0.28 21.69
N GLU A 808 -9.96 1.02 21.58
CA GLU A 808 -9.23 2.05 22.32
C GLU A 808 -9.80 2.15 23.75
N LEU A 809 -9.04 1.71 24.76
CA LEU A 809 -9.50 1.65 26.15
C LEU A 809 -8.75 2.63 27.07
N PRO A 810 -9.44 3.39 27.94
CA PRO A 810 -8.76 4.27 28.90
C PRO A 810 -7.87 3.50 29.87
N LEU A 811 -6.61 3.93 30.01
CA LEU A 811 -5.59 3.23 30.77
C LEU A 811 -4.82 4.19 31.67
N LEU A 812 -4.64 3.81 32.92
CA LEU A 812 -3.66 4.43 33.81
C LEU A 812 -2.36 3.63 33.79
N LEU A 813 -1.25 4.28 33.55
CA LEU A 813 0.08 3.68 33.66
C LEU A 813 0.78 4.33 34.85
N VAL A 814 1.23 3.51 35.80
CA VAL A 814 1.90 4.00 37.01
C VAL A 814 3.29 3.38 37.12
N ASN A 815 4.33 4.21 37.07
CA ASN A 815 5.71 3.80 37.25
C ASN A 815 6.07 3.83 38.74
N THR A 816 6.49 2.69 39.28
CA THR A 816 6.92 2.54 40.68
C THR A 816 8.24 3.25 40.99
N ARG A 817 8.98 3.69 39.95
CA ARG A 817 10.37 4.17 40.00
C ARG A 817 11.31 3.19 40.71
N GLN A 818 10.93 1.90 40.73
CA GLN A 818 11.74 0.82 41.27
C GLN A 818 12.57 0.19 40.15
N SER A 819 13.89 0.32 40.27
CA SER A 819 14.83 -0.36 39.38
C SER A 819 14.70 -1.88 39.50
N ARG A 820 14.86 -2.56 38.37
CA ARG A 820 14.72 -4.01 38.24
C ARG A 820 15.61 -4.54 37.13
N SER A 821 15.87 -5.85 37.16
CA SER A 821 16.53 -6.58 36.07
C SER A 821 15.55 -7.59 35.48
N THR A 822 15.18 -7.39 34.21
CA THR A 822 14.31 -8.34 33.48
C THR A 822 14.89 -9.76 33.50
N ALA A 823 16.20 -9.89 33.31
CA ALA A 823 16.88 -11.18 33.34
C ALA A 823 16.74 -11.88 34.70
N THR A 824 16.77 -11.10 35.80
CA THR A 824 16.61 -11.64 37.16
C THR A 824 15.18 -12.14 37.38
N GLU A 825 14.16 -11.39 36.98
CA GLU A 825 12.77 -11.83 37.14
C GLU A 825 12.45 -13.07 36.28
N VAL A 826 12.93 -13.12 35.03
CA VAL A 826 12.80 -14.31 34.18
C VAL A 826 13.53 -15.52 34.80
N ALA A 827 14.73 -15.31 35.37
CA ALA A 827 15.47 -16.37 36.04
C ALA A 827 14.75 -16.89 37.29
N LYS A 828 14.00 -16.04 38.04
CA LYS A 828 13.18 -16.47 39.18
C LYS A 828 12.09 -17.44 38.73
N VAL A 829 11.35 -17.12 37.66
CA VAL A 829 10.29 -18.01 37.14
C VAL A 829 10.89 -19.31 36.62
N ALA A 830 12.02 -19.25 35.90
CA ALA A 830 12.72 -20.45 35.44
C ALA A 830 13.23 -21.32 36.60
N ALA A 831 13.73 -20.71 37.68
CA ALA A 831 14.14 -21.42 38.89
C ALA A 831 12.93 -22.04 39.61
N MET A 832 11.80 -21.34 39.69
CA MET A 832 10.56 -21.84 40.25
C MET A 832 10.03 -23.04 39.45
N LYS A 833 10.05 -22.96 38.11
CA LYS A 833 9.67 -24.07 37.22
C LYS A 833 10.54 -25.31 37.42
N ARG A 834 11.84 -25.13 37.63
CA ARG A 834 12.74 -26.26 37.96
C ARG A 834 12.47 -26.85 39.34
N LYS A 835 12.12 -26.02 40.32
CA LYS A 835 11.89 -26.44 41.72
C LYS A 835 10.52 -27.10 41.91
N TYR A 836 9.49 -26.56 41.28
CA TYR A 836 8.09 -26.98 41.40
C TYR A 836 7.44 -27.05 40.01
N PRO A 837 7.80 -28.05 39.18
CA PRO A 837 7.40 -28.09 37.77
C PRO A 837 5.90 -28.13 37.56
N ASP A 838 5.17 -29.02 38.25
CA ASP A 838 3.73 -29.18 38.04
C ASP A 838 2.94 -27.93 38.44
N VAL A 839 3.27 -27.35 39.61
CA VAL A 839 2.61 -26.14 40.12
C VAL A 839 2.88 -24.95 39.21
N THR A 840 4.14 -24.75 38.82
CA THR A 840 4.53 -23.61 37.98
C THR A 840 3.95 -23.77 36.57
N GLU A 841 3.96 -24.97 36.00
CA GLU A 841 3.39 -25.23 34.68
C GLU A 841 1.86 -25.03 34.68
N GLN A 842 1.15 -25.43 35.74
CA GLN A 842 -0.27 -25.14 35.89
C GLN A 842 -0.56 -23.63 35.99
N ALA A 843 0.27 -22.87 36.72
CA ALA A 843 0.15 -21.41 36.75
C ALA A 843 0.36 -20.80 35.36
N LEU A 844 1.39 -21.22 34.63
CA LEU A 844 1.66 -20.74 33.26
C LEU A 844 0.56 -21.13 32.27
N ASN A 845 0.01 -22.34 32.38
CA ASN A 845 -1.15 -22.78 31.59
C ASN A 845 -2.40 -21.95 31.91
N SER A 846 -2.57 -21.55 33.16
CA SER A 846 -3.71 -20.71 33.57
C SER A 846 -3.57 -19.30 33.00
N ILE A 847 -2.36 -18.73 33.00
CA ILE A 847 -2.08 -17.44 32.32
C ILE A 847 -2.35 -17.54 30.81
N ASP A 848 -1.98 -18.66 30.16
CA ASP A 848 -2.29 -18.91 28.75
C ASP A 848 -3.82 -18.91 28.50
N ARG A 849 -4.58 -19.59 29.37
CA ARG A 849 -6.06 -19.62 29.29
C ARG A 849 -6.67 -18.25 29.49
N VAL A 850 -6.18 -17.46 30.46
CA VAL A 850 -6.63 -16.07 30.68
C VAL A 850 -6.34 -15.22 29.45
N THR A 851 -5.14 -15.34 28.88
CA THR A 851 -4.74 -14.61 27.67
C THR A 851 -5.63 -14.96 26.49
N MET A 852 -5.91 -16.24 26.27
CA MET A 852 -6.79 -16.70 25.18
C MET A 852 -8.26 -16.33 25.43
N SER A 853 -8.71 -16.30 26.70
CA SER A 853 -10.04 -15.83 27.07
C SER A 853 -10.21 -14.35 26.72
N ALA A 854 -9.23 -13.50 27.07
CA ALA A 854 -9.24 -12.09 26.71
C ALA A 854 -9.21 -11.89 25.19
N TYR A 855 -8.35 -12.64 24.48
CA TYR A 855 -8.27 -12.60 23.02
C TYR A 855 -9.59 -12.99 22.35
N ASN A 856 -10.24 -14.07 22.81
CA ASN A 856 -11.51 -14.53 22.26
C ASN A 856 -12.66 -13.56 22.59
N LEU A 857 -12.66 -12.97 23.79
CA LEU A 857 -13.62 -11.94 24.17
C LEU A 857 -13.54 -10.75 23.22
N ILE A 858 -12.36 -10.14 23.07
CA ILE A 858 -12.14 -8.96 22.22
C ILE A 858 -12.41 -9.25 20.73
N LYS A 859 -12.15 -10.48 20.27
CA LYS A 859 -12.38 -10.86 18.89
C LYS A 859 -13.86 -11.17 18.59
N SER A 860 -14.69 -11.39 19.60
CA SER A 860 -16.09 -11.73 19.39
C SER A 860 -16.87 -10.52 18.85
N ASP A 861 -17.78 -10.74 17.90
CA ASP A 861 -18.63 -9.68 17.33
C ASP A 861 -19.58 -9.05 18.37
N ALA A 862 -19.72 -9.69 19.53
CA ALA A 862 -20.53 -9.21 20.66
C ALA A 862 -19.76 -8.29 21.62
N PHE A 863 -18.46 -8.13 21.44
CA PHE A 863 -17.66 -7.26 22.29
C PHE A 863 -17.88 -5.80 21.91
N ASP A 864 -18.58 -5.09 22.79
CA ASP A 864 -18.75 -3.64 22.75
C ASP A 864 -17.90 -3.01 23.87
N PRO A 865 -16.92 -2.14 23.55
CA PRO A 865 -16.12 -1.46 24.56
C PRO A 865 -16.90 -0.43 25.39
N GLU A 866 -18.09 -0.01 24.95
CA GLU A 866 -18.97 0.89 25.71
C GLU A 866 -19.90 0.12 26.68
N ASP A 867 -19.93 -1.21 26.60
CA ASP A 867 -20.68 -2.06 27.53
C ASP A 867 -19.88 -2.32 28.80
N ASP A 868 -20.40 -1.85 29.93
CA ASP A 868 -19.80 -2.01 31.25
C ASP A 868 -19.56 -3.48 31.62
N GLU A 869 -20.41 -4.42 31.20
CA GLU A 869 -20.23 -5.85 31.50
C GLU A 869 -19.01 -6.43 30.76
N ASN A 870 -18.77 -5.99 29.52
CA ASN A 870 -17.61 -6.41 28.74
C ASN A 870 -16.30 -5.86 29.32
N ILE A 871 -16.30 -4.60 29.74
CA ILE A 871 -15.15 -3.97 30.39
C ILE A 871 -14.89 -4.59 31.76
N GLU A 872 -15.93 -4.88 32.54
CA GLU A 872 -15.81 -5.59 33.82
C GLU A 872 -15.22 -6.99 33.64
N HIS A 873 -15.70 -7.75 32.65
CA HIS A 873 -15.13 -9.07 32.34
C HIS A 873 -13.64 -8.98 31.96
N LEU A 874 -13.24 -8.03 31.11
CA LEU A 874 -11.83 -7.82 30.78
C LEU A 874 -11.00 -7.40 32.00
N GLY A 875 -11.56 -6.55 32.87
CA GLY A 875 -10.98 -6.13 34.14
C GLY A 875 -10.77 -7.28 35.13
N ASP A 876 -11.73 -8.20 35.22
CA ASP A 876 -11.59 -9.40 36.03
C ASP A 876 -10.46 -10.30 35.53
N LEU A 877 -10.28 -10.42 34.22
CA LEU A 877 -9.12 -11.11 33.66
C LEU A 877 -7.80 -10.41 34.03
N PHE A 878 -7.76 -9.07 34.09
CA PHE A 878 -6.58 -8.33 34.59
C PHE A 878 -6.23 -8.73 36.03
N ARG A 879 -7.25 -8.74 36.90
CA ARG A 879 -7.12 -9.09 38.32
C ARG A 879 -6.64 -10.54 38.50
N VAL A 880 -7.24 -11.47 37.75
CA VAL A 880 -6.87 -12.89 37.77
C VAL A 880 -5.43 -13.09 37.29
N ASN A 881 -5.03 -12.45 36.19
CA ASN A 881 -3.65 -12.54 35.68
C ASN A 881 -2.65 -11.98 36.69
N HIS A 882 -2.95 -10.83 37.32
CA HIS A 882 -2.08 -10.27 38.36
C HIS A 882 -1.88 -11.24 39.54
N GLY A 883 -2.95 -11.88 40.02
CA GLY A 883 -2.85 -12.91 41.07
C GLY A 883 -1.94 -14.07 40.69
N MET A 884 -1.95 -14.51 39.43
CA MET A 884 -1.04 -15.54 38.92
C MET A 884 0.41 -15.03 38.81
N LEU A 885 0.63 -13.77 38.45
CA LEU A 885 1.97 -13.19 38.41
C LEU A 885 2.56 -13.03 39.83
N VAL A 886 1.72 -12.72 40.82
CA VAL A 886 2.11 -12.74 42.24
C VAL A 886 2.53 -14.15 42.67
N SER A 887 1.77 -15.19 42.29
CA SER A 887 2.11 -16.58 42.64
C SER A 887 3.40 -17.08 41.98
N LEU A 888 3.75 -16.54 40.80
CA LEU A 888 5.05 -16.75 40.15
C LEU A 888 6.21 -15.97 40.80
N ASN A 889 5.95 -15.22 41.88
CA ASN A 889 6.93 -14.43 42.63
C ASN A 889 7.67 -13.38 41.77
N VAL A 890 6.94 -12.76 40.84
CA VAL A 890 7.44 -11.65 40.01
C VAL A 890 6.79 -10.31 40.36
N SER A 891 5.90 -10.24 41.36
CA SER A 891 5.41 -8.94 41.86
C SER A 891 6.40 -8.27 42.83
N HIS A 892 6.05 -7.09 43.33
CA HIS A 892 6.85 -6.29 44.27
C HIS A 892 5.92 -5.50 45.22
N PRO A 893 6.30 -5.23 46.48
CA PRO A 893 5.46 -4.46 47.41
C PRO A 893 4.96 -3.13 46.87
N LYS A 894 5.78 -2.40 46.10
CA LYS A 894 5.36 -1.16 45.42
C LYS A 894 4.27 -1.38 44.35
N LEU A 895 4.31 -2.50 43.62
CA LEU A 895 3.26 -2.83 42.65
C LEU A 895 1.95 -3.19 43.36
N GLU A 896 2.04 -3.97 44.45
CA GLU A 896 0.87 -4.27 45.28
C GLU A 896 0.29 -3.01 45.93
N ARG A 897 1.15 -2.06 46.32
CA ARG A 897 0.72 -0.77 46.86
C ARG A 897 -0.05 0.06 45.84
N ILE A 898 0.41 0.14 44.59
CA ILE A 898 -0.34 0.81 43.52
C ILE A 898 -1.70 0.14 43.32
N ARG A 899 -1.72 -1.19 43.24
CA ARG A 899 -2.95 -1.97 43.10
C ARG A 899 -3.92 -1.70 44.27
N GLU A 900 -3.44 -1.71 45.50
CA GLU A 900 -4.22 -1.43 46.71
C GLU A 900 -4.84 -0.03 46.68
N LEU A 901 -4.07 0.99 46.30
CA LEU A 901 -4.55 2.36 46.20
C LEU A 901 -5.65 2.52 45.14
N VAL A 902 -5.50 1.85 44.00
CA VAL A 902 -6.51 1.81 42.94
C VAL A 902 -7.76 1.05 43.37
N ASP A 903 -7.59 -0.14 43.96
CA ASP A 903 -8.69 -0.99 44.44
C ASP A 903 -9.52 -0.23 45.50
N TYR A 904 -8.88 0.53 46.40
CA TYR A 904 -9.57 1.36 47.40
C TYR A 904 -10.31 2.55 46.79
N ALA A 905 -9.78 3.12 45.70
CA ALA A 905 -10.44 4.20 44.97
C ALA A 905 -11.57 3.70 44.05
N ASP A 906 -11.65 2.39 43.82
CA ASP A 906 -12.64 1.68 42.99
C ASP A 906 -12.75 2.20 41.54
N ILE A 907 -11.62 2.64 40.97
CA ILE A 907 -11.58 3.26 39.64
C ILE A 907 -11.31 2.29 38.48
N GLY A 908 -10.89 1.06 38.77
CA GLY A 908 -10.47 0.11 37.73
C GLY A 908 -9.71 -1.11 38.25
N TRP A 909 -9.12 -1.87 37.34
CA TRP A 909 -8.42 -3.12 37.62
C TRP A 909 -6.93 -3.01 37.29
N THR A 910 -6.09 -3.23 38.30
CA THR A 910 -4.64 -3.03 38.19
C THR A 910 -3.87 -4.33 38.08
N LYS A 911 -2.85 -4.35 37.21
CA LYS A 911 -1.86 -5.42 37.14
C LYS A 911 -0.47 -4.88 36.83
N LEU A 912 0.55 -5.64 37.17
CA LEU A 912 1.91 -5.36 36.69
C LEU A 912 2.00 -5.53 35.16
N THR A 913 2.95 -4.87 34.50
CA THR A 913 3.25 -5.11 33.08
C THR A 913 4.75 -5.30 32.83
N GLY A 914 5.08 -6.18 31.87
CA GLY A 914 6.46 -6.59 31.59
C GLY A 914 7.01 -7.53 32.66
N ALA A 915 8.31 -7.44 32.97
CA ALA A 915 8.99 -8.40 33.83
C ALA A 915 8.56 -8.46 35.31
N GLY A 916 7.74 -7.53 35.83
CA GLY A 916 7.51 -7.39 37.28
C GLY A 916 8.74 -6.93 38.08
N GLY A 917 8.77 -7.18 39.39
CA GLY A 917 9.87 -6.82 40.31
C GLY A 917 9.99 -5.32 40.62
N GLY A 918 9.01 -4.51 40.21
CA GLY A 918 9.09 -3.05 40.12
C GLY A 918 8.55 -2.59 38.77
N GLY A 919 9.18 -1.58 38.15
CA GLY A 919 8.75 -1.07 36.85
C GLY A 919 7.35 -0.45 36.88
N CYS A 920 6.51 -0.77 35.90
CA CYS A 920 5.18 -0.17 35.74
C CYS A 920 4.04 -1.14 36.07
N ALA A 921 2.95 -0.57 36.59
CA ALA A 921 1.63 -1.17 36.63
C ALA A 921 0.72 -0.49 35.60
N ILE A 922 -0.24 -1.25 35.08
CA ILE A 922 -1.31 -0.74 34.22
C ILE A 922 -2.65 -0.97 34.92
N THR A 923 -3.53 0.03 34.84
CA THR A 923 -4.90 -0.03 35.36
C THR A 923 -5.86 0.21 34.20
N LEU A 924 -6.71 -0.77 33.91
CA LEU A 924 -7.85 -0.58 33.03
C LEU A 924 -8.91 0.21 33.81
N LEU A 925 -9.24 1.42 33.33
CA LEU A 925 -10.21 2.28 34.00
C LEU A 925 -11.64 1.84 33.66
N LYS A 926 -12.56 2.02 34.61
CA LYS A 926 -14.00 1.89 34.35
C LYS A 926 -14.49 3.00 33.41
N SER A 927 -15.59 2.77 32.70
CA SER A 927 -16.19 3.71 31.73
C SER A 927 -16.49 5.08 32.34
N HIS A 928 -16.86 5.12 33.63
CA HIS A 928 -17.17 6.35 34.36
C HIS A 928 -16.39 6.45 35.66
N VAL A 929 -15.32 7.27 35.65
CA VAL A 929 -14.55 7.60 36.84
C VAL A 929 -14.68 9.08 37.16
N ASP A 930 -15.03 9.42 38.42
CA ASP A 930 -15.09 10.80 38.88
C ASP A 930 -13.70 11.45 38.79
N PRO A 931 -13.54 12.55 38.02
CA PRO A 931 -12.28 13.29 37.93
C PRO A 931 -11.69 13.71 39.28
N LYS A 932 -12.53 13.96 40.29
CA LYS A 932 -12.08 14.31 41.65
C LYS A 932 -11.35 13.15 42.32
N ILE A 933 -11.85 11.92 42.15
CA ILE A 933 -11.22 10.72 42.70
C ILE A 933 -9.87 10.49 42.00
N LEU A 934 -9.81 10.67 40.67
CA LEU A 934 -8.56 10.59 39.92
C LEU A 934 -7.53 11.62 40.40
N SER A 935 -7.92 12.87 40.61
CA SER A 935 -7.00 13.89 41.14
C SER A 935 -6.53 13.59 42.57
N GLN A 936 -7.39 13.03 43.42
CA GLN A 936 -6.98 12.61 44.76
C GLN A 936 -6.00 11.43 44.72
N LEU A 937 -6.24 10.47 43.83
CA LEU A 937 -5.36 9.32 43.65
C LEU A 937 -4.00 9.75 43.07
N GLN A 938 -3.99 10.64 42.09
CA GLN A 938 -2.76 11.22 41.53
C GLN A 938 -1.90 11.84 42.63
N LYS A 939 -2.52 12.64 43.51
CA LYS A 939 -1.81 13.23 44.65
C LYS A 939 -1.22 12.15 45.58
N LYS A 940 -1.95 11.07 45.86
CA LYS A 940 -1.42 9.95 46.66
C LYS A 940 -0.24 9.25 45.98
N PHE A 941 -0.29 9.09 44.66
CA PHE A 941 0.82 8.54 43.89
C PHE A 941 2.05 9.45 43.98
N GLU A 942 1.88 10.75 43.81
CA GLU A 942 2.95 11.74 43.96
C GLU A 942 3.55 11.72 45.39
N ASP A 943 2.70 11.69 46.42
CA ASP A 943 3.10 11.62 47.83
C ASP A 943 3.90 10.33 48.15
N GLU A 944 3.58 9.20 47.51
CA GLU A 944 4.30 7.93 47.66
C GLU A 944 5.48 7.76 46.67
N GLY A 945 5.75 8.78 45.84
CA GLY A 945 6.88 8.82 44.91
C GLY A 945 6.69 7.98 43.64
N PHE A 946 5.44 7.64 43.30
CA PHE A 946 5.07 7.04 42.02
C PHE A 946 4.84 8.11 40.95
N GLU A 947 4.87 7.69 39.70
CA GLU A 947 4.70 8.57 38.55
C GLU A 947 3.58 8.04 37.65
N GLU A 948 2.54 8.86 37.48
CA GLU A 948 1.31 8.53 36.76
C GLU A 948 1.35 9.09 35.34
N TYR A 949 0.90 8.27 34.39
CA TYR A 949 0.63 8.64 33.01
C TYR A 949 -0.79 8.19 32.66
N ARG A 950 -1.60 9.13 32.16
CA ARG A 950 -2.92 8.82 31.60
C ARG A 950 -2.76 8.58 30.11
N THR A 951 -3.20 7.42 29.64
CA THR A 951 -3.02 7.01 28.25
C THR A 951 -4.22 6.19 27.78
N THR A 952 -4.24 5.87 26.50
CA THR A 952 -5.17 4.90 25.91
C THR A 952 -4.40 3.63 25.56
N LEU A 953 -5.03 2.47 25.77
CA LEU A 953 -4.59 1.16 25.31
C LEU A 953 -5.21 0.86 23.94
N GLY A 954 -4.46 0.27 23.01
CA GLY A 954 -4.97 -0.03 21.67
C GLY A 954 -4.91 1.15 20.70
N GLY A 955 -4.02 2.12 20.94
CA GLY A 955 -3.82 3.26 20.05
C GLY A 955 -3.27 2.89 18.67
N ASP A 956 -3.34 3.81 17.73
CA ASP A 956 -2.83 3.61 16.36
C ASP A 956 -1.31 3.47 16.32
N GLY A 957 -0.84 2.76 15.29
CA GLY A 957 0.57 2.48 15.04
C GLY A 957 1.35 3.69 14.57
N VAL A 958 2.30 3.49 13.66
CA VAL A 958 3.09 4.59 13.10
C VAL A 958 2.20 5.60 12.38
N GLY A 959 2.45 6.88 12.61
CA GLY A 959 1.75 8.00 11.99
C GLY A 959 2.70 9.03 11.41
N ILE A 960 2.21 9.83 10.48
CA ILE A 960 2.96 10.90 9.83
C ILE A 960 2.13 12.18 9.75
N LEU A 961 2.81 13.31 9.94
CA LEU A 961 2.30 14.66 9.71
C LEU A 961 3.17 15.31 8.64
N TYR A 962 2.63 15.44 7.43
CA TYR A 962 3.34 15.92 6.25
C TYR A 962 2.46 16.92 5.48
N PRO A 963 2.82 18.21 5.39
CA PRO A 963 3.89 18.89 6.12
C PRO A 963 3.59 18.99 7.64
N ALA A 964 4.59 19.33 8.47
CA ALA A 964 4.46 19.51 9.92
C ALA A 964 3.66 20.78 10.31
N VAL A 965 2.40 20.87 9.87
CA VAL A 965 1.52 22.03 10.03
C VAL A 965 0.18 21.57 10.60
N LEU A 966 -0.34 22.28 11.59
CA LEU A 966 -1.64 22.01 12.21
C LEU A 966 -2.55 23.24 12.15
N HIS A 967 -3.85 23.09 11.87
CA HIS A 967 -4.79 24.20 11.80
C HIS A 967 -5.46 24.42 13.16
N ASN A 968 -5.04 25.46 13.89
CA ASN A 968 -5.51 25.77 15.24
C ASN A 968 -6.88 26.48 15.31
N GLY A 969 -7.81 26.21 14.39
CA GLY A 969 -9.14 26.86 14.35
C GLY A 969 -9.14 28.38 14.19
N SER A 970 -7.97 29.02 14.10
CA SER A 970 -7.81 30.42 13.69
C SER A 970 -7.95 30.51 12.17
N ASN A 971 -8.66 31.52 11.67
CA ASN A 971 -8.87 31.78 10.24
C ASN A 971 -7.60 32.23 9.48
N GLU A 972 -6.41 31.94 10.02
CA GLU A 972 -5.14 32.26 9.35
C GLU A 972 -4.88 31.27 8.21
N LYS A 973 -4.80 31.81 6.99
CA LYS A 973 -4.47 31.04 5.78
C LYS A 973 -3.04 30.50 5.89
N GLY A 974 -2.88 29.24 6.27
CA GLY A 974 -1.59 28.53 6.25
C GLY A 974 -1.34 27.52 7.37
N GLY A 975 -2.12 27.54 8.46
CA GLY A 975 -1.89 26.69 9.63
C GLY A 975 -0.63 27.05 10.44
N ASP A 976 -0.52 26.51 11.66
CA ASP A 976 0.63 26.69 12.54
C ASP A 976 1.69 25.62 12.26
N GLU A 977 2.84 26.03 11.70
CA GLU A 977 3.99 25.15 11.48
C GLU A 977 4.67 24.78 12.82
N ILE A 978 4.95 23.49 13.00
CA ILE A 978 5.76 22.97 14.11
C ILE A 978 7.22 23.06 13.71
N ASP A 979 7.82 24.22 13.98
CA ASP A 979 9.26 24.42 13.81
C ASP A 979 10.07 23.76 14.95
N GLN A 980 11.38 23.63 14.72
CA GLN A 980 12.29 23.03 15.69
C GLN A 980 12.31 23.78 17.03
N GLN A 981 12.22 25.11 17.03
CA GLN A 981 12.29 25.89 18.26
C GLN A 981 11.04 25.65 19.13
N LYS A 982 9.84 25.67 18.53
CA LYS A 982 8.59 25.31 19.21
C LYS A 982 8.66 23.92 19.82
N PHE A 983 9.17 22.95 19.06
CA PHE A 983 9.29 21.57 19.53
C PHE A 983 10.31 21.40 20.67
N LEU A 984 11.41 22.16 20.66
CA LEU A 984 12.39 22.19 21.74
C LEU A 984 11.90 22.97 22.98
N ASN A 985 11.03 23.96 22.80
CA ASN A 985 10.51 24.79 23.88
C ASN A 985 9.41 24.11 24.71
N ALA A 986 8.82 23.01 24.23
CA ALA A 986 7.88 22.19 25.00
C ALA A 986 8.60 21.59 26.23
N LYS A 987 8.19 21.99 27.44
CA LYS A 987 8.93 21.67 28.67
C LYS A 987 8.53 20.32 29.26
N CYS A 988 7.26 19.97 29.17
CA CYS A 988 6.73 18.71 29.69
C CYS A 988 5.98 17.92 28.62
N GLU A 989 5.64 16.67 28.93
CA GLU A 989 4.94 15.74 28.04
C GLU A 989 3.58 16.31 27.55
N GLN A 990 2.86 17.00 28.44
CA GLN A 990 1.58 17.64 28.11
C GLN A 990 1.75 18.78 27.11
N ASP A 991 2.85 19.54 27.19
CA ASP A 991 3.17 20.59 26.21
C ASP A 991 3.47 19.98 24.83
N ILE A 992 4.15 18.81 24.81
CA ILE A 992 4.42 18.07 23.57
C ILE A 992 3.10 17.63 22.94
N GLU A 993 2.21 16.98 23.71
CA GLU A 993 0.92 16.50 23.18
C GLU A 993 0.03 17.64 22.67
N ARG A 994 -0.02 18.76 23.39
CA ARG A 994 -0.76 19.95 22.93
C ARG A 994 -0.16 20.55 21.66
N LEU A 995 1.16 20.55 21.54
CA LEU A 995 1.84 21.08 20.35
C LEU A 995 1.62 20.19 19.12
N VAL A 996 1.67 18.87 19.28
CA VAL A 996 1.60 17.92 18.16
C VAL A 996 0.18 17.44 17.85
N GLY A 997 -0.75 17.45 18.80
CA GLY A 997 -2.16 17.15 18.59
C GLY A 997 -2.50 15.68 18.28
N VAL A 998 -1.80 14.72 18.90
CA VAL A 998 -2.01 13.26 18.72
C VAL A 998 -2.26 12.53 20.05
N GLY A 999 -2.36 13.29 21.14
CA GLY A 999 -2.47 12.75 22.49
C GLY A 999 -3.89 12.34 22.87
N VAL A 1000 -4.06 11.92 24.13
CA VAL A 1000 -5.36 11.54 24.70
C VAL A 1000 -6.34 12.72 24.71
N THR A 1001 -5.82 13.95 24.86
CA THR A 1001 -6.64 15.16 24.98
C THR A 1001 -7.03 15.80 23.66
N GLU A 1002 -6.22 15.62 22.61
CA GLU A 1002 -6.43 16.24 21.30
C GLU A 1002 -5.99 15.27 20.20
N ARG A 1003 -6.93 14.89 19.31
CA ARG A 1003 -6.66 14.08 18.11
C ARG A 1003 -6.96 14.91 16.87
N ARG A 1004 -5.92 15.44 16.24
CA ARG A 1004 -6.04 16.37 15.11
C ARG A 1004 -6.08 15.63 13.77
N PRO A 1005 -6.96 16.02 12.84
CA PRO A 1005 -7.21 15.29 11.59
C PRO A 1005 -6.03 15.32 10.60
N GLU A 1006 -5.08 16.23 10.78
CA GLU A 1006 -3.88 16.34 9.94
C GLU A 1006 -2.93 15.16 10.13
N TRP A 1007 -2.93 14.51 11.30
CA TRP A 1007 -2.16 13.29 11.50
C TRP A 1007 -2.82 12.14 10.76
N LYS A 1008 -2.01 11.47 9.94
CA LYS A 1008 -2.42 10.28 9.18
C LYS A 1008 -1.69 9.06 9.71
N PHE A 1009 -2.41 7.96 9.88
CA PHE A 1009 -1.90 6.68 10.37
C PHE A 1009 -2.09 5.61 9.31
N TRP A 1010 -1.15 4.70 9.19
CA TRP A 1010 -1.34 3.49 8.40
C TRP A 1010 -2.18 2.54 9.25
N SER A 1011 -3.47 2.43 8.92
CA SER A 1011 -4.41 1.55 9.64
C SER A 1011 -5.02 0.51 8.70
N SER A 1012 -5.04 -0.75 9.15
CA SER A 1012 -5.73 -1.85 8.48
C SER A 1012 -7.13 -2.13 9.06
N SER A 1013 -7.61 -1.29 9.99
CA SER A 1013 -8.99 -1.31 10.48
C SER A 1013 -9.85 -0.39 9.60
N VAL A 1014 -10.79 -0.98 8.84
CA VAL A 1014 -11.88 -0.26 8.17
C VAL A 1014 -12.98 0.05 9.18
#